data_AF-A0A7J7GZ66-F1
#
_entry.id   AF-A0A7J7GZ66-F1
#
_cell.length_a   1.000
_cell.length_b   1.000
_cell.length_c   1.000
_cell.angle_alpha   90.00
_cell.angle_beta   90.00
_cell.angle_gamma   90.00
#
_symmetry.space_group_name_H-M   'P 1'
#
loop_
_entity.id
_entity.type
_entity.pdbx_description
1 polymer ?
#
loop_
_entity_poly.entity_id
_entity_poly.type
_entity_poly.pdbx_seq_one_letter_code
_entity_poly.pdbx_strand_id
1 'polypeptide(L)'
;MMAALVVVEATRTAVNGDANHVELVISRLRSTMEELVECDDNLRVKTAMMGFSSISSITMYRTAASRLRALKGRAVNRSLTRSASSSAVVTKSSSGGLFSWLTGESSSSLPPLQVPLKGVTLPPPLPDHVEPGKTKITTLPNGVKIASETSPTPSASIGLYVDCGSIYETPHSFGATHLLERMAFKSTTNRSYLRVVREVEAIGGNVSASASREQMGYTYDALKTYVPEMVELLIDCVRNPVFLDWEVNEQLLKVKAEIAEASNNPQGLLLEAIHSAGYSGALGNPLLTSESAISRLDSTILEEFVAFQENYTAARMVLAASGVEHEELMKIAEPLLSDLPSIPRPQEPKSVYVGGDYRCQSDPGKTHFALAFEAPGGWKKEKEAMTLTVLQMLMGGGGSFSAGGPGKGMYSRLYLRVLNEYPQIQSFSAFNSMYNNTGIFGIQATTGSDFVPKAIDIAVKELIAVATPGEVDQVQLDRAKQSTRSAILMNLESRMVASEDIGRQILTYGESMHLCAMISYCVCICMFMESNGVFRSVQRKLMQGLAPMKHGHAKMEAVAVSDTGTRRGHGDTPGTPFDLEPIDLHPVHFDDPVHFNSELSLSPSASHLQSSLSLAFSLSPSLAIAIAIAIASVSLSLADRDRAIAGLLSLADRDRKPVEHFLRAVDEVSLKDIASIAQKLISTPLTMASYGDVIFVPSYDSVSSKFCSK
;
A
#
# COMPACT_ATOMS: atom_id res chain seq x y z
N MET A 1 -38.54 -2.46 -11.98
CA MET A 1 -39.64 -3.40 -11.69
C MET A 1 -40.45 -3.77 -12.94
N MET A 2 -40.95 -2.80 -13.74
CA MET A 2 -41.64 -3.11 -15.01
C MET A 2 -40.76 -3.88 -16.02
N ALA A 3 -39.49 -3.48 -16.21
CA ALA A 3 -38.57 -4.21 -17.09
C ALA A 3 -38.35 -5.69 -16.66
N ALA A 4 -38.30 -5.95 -15.36
CA ALA A 4 -38.17 -7.32 -14.83
C ALA A 4 -39.45 -8.15 -15.05
N LEU A 5 -40.63 -7.54 -14.92
CA LEU A 5 -41.91 -8.19 -15.21
C LEU A 5 -42.03 -8.57 -16.71
N VAL A 6 -41.55 -7.68 -17.58
CA VAL A 6 -41.58 -7.88 -19.04
C VAL A 6 -40.58 -8.97 -19.47
N VAL A 7 -39.40 -9.04 -18.85
CA VAL A 7 -38.43 -10.12 -19.08
C VAL A 7 -38.99 -11.47 -18.66
N VAL A 8 -39.71 -11.55 -17.53
CA VAL A 8 -40.37 -12.77 -17.04
C VAL A 8 -41.49 -13.23 -17.99
N GLU A 9 -42.30 -12.30 -18.51
CA GLU A 9 -43.39 -12.63 -19.45
C GLU A 9 -42.84 -13.08 -20.82
N ALA A 10 -41.73 -12.46 -21.28
CA ALA A 10 -41.03 -12.84 -22.50
C ALA A 10 -40.36 -14.23 -22.39
N THR A 11 -39.77 -14.55 -21.23
CA THR A 11 -39.23 -15.91 -20.99
C THR A 11 -40.35 -16.95 -20.94
N ARG A 12 -41.51 -16.61 -20.36
CA ARG A 12 -42.67 -17.51 -20.28
C ARG A 12 -43.30 -17.80 -21.65
N THR A 13 -43.30 -16.83 -22.55
CA THR A 13 -43.83 -16.98 -23.92
C THR A 13 -42.86 -17.69 -24.87
N ALA A 14 -41.54 -17.47 -24.72
CA ALA A 14 -40.51 -18.19 -25.47
C ALA A 14 -40.50 -19.71 -25.19
N VAL A 15 -40.82 -20.12 -23.96
CA VAL A 15 -40.95 -21.54 -23.59
C VAL A 15 -42.14 -22.23 -24.28
N ASN A 16 -43.16 -21.48 -24.72
CA ASN A 16 -44.37 -22.02 -25.35
C ASN A 16 -44.35 -22.03 -26.89
N GLY A 17 -43.26 -21.59 -27.53
CA GLY A 17 -42.98 -21.89 -28.94
C GLY A 17 -43.78 -21.15 -30.01
N ASP A 18 -44.37 -19.98 -29.71
CA ASP A 18 -45.09 -19.18 -30.72
C ASP A 18 -44.26 -17.98 -31.21
N ALA A 19 -43.55 -18.16 -32.33
CA ALA A 19 -42.58 -17.20 -32.86
C ALA A 19 -43.19 -15.84 -33.24
N ASN A 20 -44.47 -15.80 -33.65
CA ASN A 20 -45.14 -14.55 -34.02
C ASN A 20 -45.49 -13.69 -32.81
N HIS A 21 -45.59 -14.30 -31.62
CA HIS A 21 -45.87 -13.57 -30.39
C HIS A 21 -44.61 -12.91 -29.80
N VAL A 22 -43.43 -13.49 -30.06
CA VAL A 22 -42.13 -12.95 -29.64
C VAL A 22 -41.80 -11.63 -30.34
N GLU A 23 -42.04 -11.52 -31.66
CA GLU A 23 -41.86 -10.23 -32.37
C GLU A 23 -42.80 -9.14 -31.86
N LEU A 24 -44.05 -9.48 -31.53
CA LEU A 24 -45.03 -8.53 -30.99
C LEU A 24 -44.56 -7.98 -29.64
N VAL A 25 -44.03 -8.84 -28.76
CA VAL A 25 -43.48 -8.47 -27.45
C VAL A 25 -42.21 -7.63 -27.57
N ILE A 26 -41.32 -7.96 -28.52
CA ILE A 26 -40.11 -7.18 -28.81
C ILE A 26 -40.47 -5.78 -29.34
N SER A 27 -41.49 -5.66 -30.21
CA SER A 27 -41.94 -4.35 -30.70
C SER A 27 -42.53 -3.50 -29.57
N ARG A 28 -43.25 -4.12 -28.62
CA ARG A 28 -43.83 -3.45 -27.47
C ARG A 28 -42.76 -3.01 -26.47
N LEU A 29 -41.75 -3.84 -26.25
CA LEU A 29 -40.53 -3.49 -25.49
C LEU A 29 -39.82 -2.28 -26.08
N ARG A 30 -39.63 -2.25 -27.40
CA ARG A 30 -38.98 -1.11 -28.09
C ARG A 30 -39.78 0.18 -27.88
N SER A 31 -41.09 0.15 -28.08
CA SER A 31 -41.98 1.30 -27.84
C SER A 31 -41.96 1.76 -26.38
N THR A 32 -41.94 0.84 -25.42
CA THR A 32 -41.89 1.20 -23.99
C THR A 32 -40.53 1.79 -23.58
N MET A 33 -39.44 1.34 -24.21
CA MET A 33 -38.10 1.90 -23.98
C MET A 33 -37.93 3.26 -24.64
N GLU A 34 -38.52 3.50 -25.81
CA GLU A 34 -38.54 4.82 -26.46
C GLU A 34 -39.33 5.85 -25.63
N GLU A 35 -40.49 5.48 -25.05
CA GLU A 35 -41.25 6.33 -24.14
C GLU A 35 -40.50 6.65 -22.83
N LEU A 36 -39.70 5.70 -22.31
CA LEU A 36 -38.90 5.93 -21.10
C LEU A 36 -37.70 6.85 -21.35
N VAL A 37 -37.12 6.83 -22.55
CA VAL A 37 -36.06 7.76 -22.97
C VAL A 37 -36.61 9.18 -23.15
N GLU A 38 -37.79 9.32 -23.75
CA GLU A 38 -38.47 10.62 -23.87
C GLU A 38 -38.89 11.21 -22.50
N CYS A 39 -39.17 10.36 -21.52
CA CYS A 39 -39.51 10.77 -20.17
C CYS A 39 -38.29 11.23 -19.35
N ASP A 40 -37.10 10.66 -19.59
CA ASP A 40 -35.84 11.05 -18.95
C ASP A 40 -35.29 12.37 -19.52
N ASP A 41 -35.40 12.57 -20.83
CA ASP A 41 -35.04 13.84 -21.48
C ASP A 41 -35.96 15.00 -21.06
N ASN A 42 -37.27 14.75 -20.90
CA ASN A 42 -38.21 15.75 -20.38
C ASN A 42 -38.00 16.05 -18.88
N LEU A 43 -37.47 15.11 -18.09
CA LEU A 43 -37.11 15.33 -16.69
C LEU A 43 -35.84 16.19 -16.59
N ARG A 44 -34.84 15.94 -17.46
CA ARG A 44 -33.62 16.75 -17.58
C ARG A 44 -33.87 18.19 -18.02
N VAL A 45 -34.85 18.43 -18.89
CA VAL A 45 -35.25 19.79 -19.32
C VAL A 45 -36.00 20.55 -18.22
N LYS A 46 -36.80 19.87 -17.38
CA LYS A 46 -37.53 20.52 -16.26
C LYS A 46 -36.65 20.86 -15.07
N THR A 47 -35.58 20.11 -14.80
CA THR A 47 -34.64 20.43 -13.70
C THR A 47 -33.70 21.59 -14.03
N ALA A 48 -33.59 22.00 -15.31
CA ALA A 48 -32.79 23.14 -15.74
C ALA A 48 -33.54 24.50 -15.72
N MET A 49 -34.85 24.54 -15.40
CA MET A 49 -35.69 25.76 -15.53
C MET A 49 -36.35 26.29 -14.23
N MET A 50 -36.00 25.77 -13.04
CA MET A 50 -36.39 26.36 -11.74
C MET A 50 -35.17 26.30 -10.80
N GLY A 51 -34.63 27.34 -10.18
CA GLY A 51 -34.97 28.75 -10.03
C GLY A 51 -34.20 29.26 -8.81
N PHE A 52 -33.39 30.31 -8.99
CA PHE A 52 -32.76 31.09 -7.92
C PHE A 52 -33.82 31.65 -6.95
N SER A 53 -33.58 31.61 -5.63
CA SER A 53 -33.90 32.73 -4.72
C SER A 53 -33.31 32.52 -3.32
N SER A 54 -32.64 33.58 -2.87
CA SER A 54 -32.11 33.83 -1.52
C SER A 54 -33.26 34.14 -0.54
N ILE A 55 -33.09 33.79 0.75
CA ILE A 55 -33.47 34.62 1.91
C ILE A 55 -32.76 34.09 3.17
N SER A 56 -32.16 35.04 3.87
CA SER A 56 -31.45 34.94 5.15
C SER A 56 -32.42 35.06 6.34
N SER A 57 -32.19 34.35 7.46
CA SER A 57 -32.39 34.83 8.85
C SER A 57 -32.17 33.74 9.92
N ILE A 58 -31.07 33.90 10.66
CA ILE A 58 -30.96 34.00 12.14
C ILE A 58 -32.13 33.45 12.97
N THR A 59 -31.86 32.49 13.88
CA THR A 59 -32.31 32.51 15.29
C THR A 59 -31.43 31.58 16.15
N MET A 60 -31.00 32.13 17.30
CA MET A 60 -30.19 31.55 18.38
C MET A 60 -30.80 30.30 19.04
N TYR A 61 -29.97 29.46 19.69
CA TYR A 61 -30.16 29.08 21.10
C TYR A 61 -28.84 28.57 21.73
N ARG A 62 -28.28 29.35 22.68
CA ARG A 62 -27.58 28.84 23.88
C ARG A 62 -28.69 28.34 24.83
N THR A 63 -28.56 27.33 25.69
CA THR A 63 -27.81 27.37 26.96
C THR A 63 -27.90 26.00 27.68
N ALA A 64 -26.75 25.55 28.21
CA ALA A 64 -26.46 24.96 29.52
C ALA A 64 -27.46 24.06 30.30
N ALA A 65 -26.96 22.86 30.61
CA ALA A 65 -26.69 22.29 31.94
C ALA A 65 -27.81 22.05 33.00
N SER A 66 -27.63 20.90 33.65
CA SER A 66 -28.05 20.47 35.00
C SER A 66 -29.41 19.76 35.13
N ARG A 67 -29.32 18.48 35.55
CA ARG A 67 -30.13 17.90 36.64
C ARG A 67 -29.53 16.57 37.10
N LEU A 68 -28.82 16.65 38.24
CA LEU A 68 -28.43 15.53 39.08
C LEU A 68 -29.49 15.37 40.18
N ARG A 69 -29.74 14.12 40.60
CA ARG A 69 -30.61 13.63 41.70
C ARG A 69 -32.09 13.41 41.37
N ALA A 70 -32.45 12.16 41.15
CA ALA A 70 -33.23 11.37 42.12
C ALA A 70 -33.44 9.93 41.60
N LEU A 71 -32.83 8.94 42.23
CA LEU A 71 -33.54 7.84 42.93
C LEU A 71 -32.55 6.76 43.36
N LYS A 72 -32.52 6.61 44.69
CA LYS A 72 -31.77 5.64 45.48
C LYS A 72 -32.68 4.43 45.67
N GLY A 73 -32.16 3.23 45.42
CA GLY A 73 -32.71 1.99 45.97
C GLY A 73 -33.25 0.98 44.96
N ARG A 74 -32.37 0.08 44.50
CA ARG A 74 -32.61 -1.38 44.55
C ARG A 74 -31.36 -2.11 44.10
N ALA A 75 -30.77 -2.85 45.04
CA ALA A 75 -29.73 -3.83 44.80
C ALA A 75 -30.38 -5.13 44.31
N VAL A 76 -30.07 -5.59 43.09
CA VAL A 76 -30.14 -7.00 42.66
C VAL A 76 -29.19 -7.22 41.48
N ASN A 77 -28.23 -8.14 41.68
CA ASN A 77 -27.49 -9.01 40.76
C ASN A 77 -27.12 -8.51 39.35
N ARG A 78 -25.86 -8.09 39.18
CA ARG A 78 -25.13 -8.21 37.90
C ARG A 78 -24.53 -9.61 37.80
N SER A 79 -25.04 -10.42 36.88
CA SER A 79 -24.30 -11.53 36.29
C SER A 79 -23.71 -11.03 34.97
N LEU A 80 -22.38 -10.90 34.92
CA LEU A 80 -21.61 -10.57 33.73
C LEU A 80 -20.58 -11.71 33.59
N THR A 81 -20.94 -12.73 32.82
CA THR A 81 -19.99 -13.77 32.40
C THR A 81 -19.17 -13.22 31.22
N ARG A 82 -18.03 -12.62 31.54
CA ARG A 82 -16.91 -12.47 30.58
C ARG A 82 -16.07 -13.74 30.68
N SER A 83 -16.16 -14.60 29.67
CA SER A 83 -15.22 -15.70 29.48
C SER A 83 -14.01 -15.18 28.72
N ALA A 84 -13.04 -14.63 29.44
CA ALA A 84 -11.69 -14.48 28.94
C ALA A 84 -10.97 -15.81 29.22
N SER A 85 -10.86 -16.67 28.20
CA SER A 85 -10.06 -17.88 28.28
C SER A 85 -8.58 -17.52 28.08
N SER A 86 -7.98 -16.82 29.03
CA SER A 86 -6.55 -16.96 29.26
C SER A 86 -6.38 -18.13 30.22
N SER A 87 -5.90 -19.26 29.71
CA SER A 87 -5.34 -20.33 30.53
C SER A 87 -4.03 -19.81 31.14
N ALA A 88 -4.12 -18.83 32.02
CA ALA A 88 -3.06 -18.52 32.95
C ALA A 88 -2.98 -19.73 33.88
N VAL A 89 -1.98 -20.58 33.65
CA VAL A 89 -1.51 -21.51 34.67
C VAL A 89 -1.02 -20.62 35.81
N VAL A 90 -1.91 -20.36 36.77
CA VAL A 90 -1.56 -19.78 38.06
C VAL A 90 -0.69 -20.83 38.74
N THR A 91 0.62 -20.77 38.53
CA THR A 91 1.56 -21.41 39.44
C THR A 91 1.44 -20.64 40.75
N LYS A 92 0.64 -21.16 41.67
CA LYS A 92 0.73 -20.79 43.08
C LYS A 92 2.19 -20.99 43.46
N SER A 93 2.91 -19.90 43.71
CA SER A 93 4.17 -19.98 44.45
C SER A 93 3.80 -20.31 45.89
N SER A 94 3.73 -21.62 46.20
CA SER A 94 3.75 -22.06 47.59
C SER A 94 5.17 -21.84 48.08
N SER A 95 5.37 -20.83 48.94
CA SER A 95 6.55 -20.78 49.80
C SER A 95 6.49 -22.00 50.71
N GLY A 96 7.23 -23.04 50.34
CA GLY A 96 7.28 -24.31 51.05
C GLY A 96 7.85 -24.11 52.45
N GLY A 97 6.97 -23.91 53.42
CA GLY A 97 7.29 -24.01 54.84
C GLY A 97 7.62 -25.46 55.20
N LEU A 98 8.32 -25.61 56.33
CA LEU A 98 8.90 -26.85 56.89
C LEU A 98 7.98 -28.10 56.96
N PHE A 99 6.67 -27.95 56.69
CA PHE A 99 5.65 -29.00 56.77
C PHE A 99 5.22 -29.60 55.41
N SER A 100 5.69 -29.08 54.26
CA SER A 100 5.29 -29.57 52.93
C SER A 100 5.67 -31.03 52.64
N TRP A 101 6.73 -31.54 53.25
CA TRP A 101 7.15 -32.95 53.14
C TRP A 101 6.19 -33.92 53.87
N LEU A 102 5.50 -33.47 54.92
CA LEU A 102 4.61 -34.30 55.74
C LEU A 102 3.23 -34.53 55.13
N THR A 103 2.82 -33.73 54.15
CA THR A 103 1.48 -33.81 53.51
C THR A 103 1.51 -34.34 52.07
N GLY A 104 2.67 -34.75 51.55
CA GLY A 104 2.76 -35.31 50.20
C GLY A 104 2.40 -34.32 49.08
N GLU A 105 2.47 -33.02 49.33
CA GLU A 105 2.28 -32.01 48.29
C GLU A 105 3.49 -32.00 47.35
N SER A 106 3.36 -32.71 46.22
CA SER A 106 4.29 -32.61 45.10
C SER A 106 4.29 -31.18 44.58
N SER A 107 5.43 -30.49 44.63
CA SER A 107 5.59 -29.28 43.81
C SER A 107 5.37 -29.71 42.36
N SER A 108 4.56 -28.97 41.60
CA SER A 108 4.35 -29.28 40.19
C SER A 108 5.62 -28.90 39.44
N SER A 109 6.62 -29.79 39.45
CA SER A 109 7.83 -29.60 38.66
C SER A 109 7.42 -29.64 37.20
N LEU A 110 7.47 -28.48 36.52
CA LEU A 110 7.42 -28.47 35.07
C LEU A 110 8.58 -29.32 34.55
N PRO A 111 8.36 -30.15 33.52
CA PRO A 111 9.45 -30.88 32.89
C PRO A 111 10.50 -29.89 32.36
N PRO A 112 11.78 -30.28 32.29
CA PRO A 112 12.79 -29.52 31.55
C PRO A 112 12.33 -29.25 30.12
N LEU A 113 12.76 -28.14 29.50
CA LEU A 113 12.32 -27.75 28.15
C LEU A 113 12.61 -28.80 27.06
N GLN A 114 13.47 -29.79 27.33
CA GLN A 114 13.74 -30.91 26.43
C GLN A 114 12.66 -32.00 26.45
N VAL A 115 11.76 -31.99 27.44
CA VAL A 115 10.73 -33.02 27.62
C VAL A 115 9.35 -32.41 27.34
N PRO A 116 8.56 -32.99 26.40
CA PRO A 116 7.24 -32.49 26.08
C PRO A 116 6.33 -32.39 27.32
N LEU A 117 5.57 -31.30 27.39
CA LEU A 117 4.63 -31.09 28.48
C LEU A 117 3.48 -32.10 28.39
N LYS A 118 3.30 -32.90 29.45
CA LYS A 118 2.23 -33.90 29.52
C LYS A 118 0.86 -33.23 29.52
N GLY A 119 -0.10 -33.81 28.80
CA GLY A 119 -1.49 -33.34 28.77
C GLY A 119 -1.78 -32.19 27.80
N VAL A 120 -0.82 -31.81 26.95
CA VAL A 120 -1.04 -30.85 25.86
C VAL A 120 -1.55 -31.58 24.62
N THR A 121 -2.74 -31.21 24.14
CA THR A 121 -3.27 -31.68 22.86
C THR A 121 -2.76 -30.78 21.74
N LEU A 122 -1.98 -31.34 20.82
CA LEU A 122 -1.51 -30.62 19.64
C LEU A 122 -2.53 -30.77 18.50
N PRO A 123 -2.86 -29.69 17.77
CA PRO A 123 -3.66 -29.81 16.56
C PRO A 123 -2.90 -30.62 15.49
N PRO A 124 -3.62 -31.30 14.58
CA PRO A 124 -2.96 -31.95 13.45
C PRO A 124 -2.20 -30.92 12.60
N PRO A 125 -1.03 -31.26 12.06
CA PRO A 125 -0.30 -30.37 11.17
C PRO A 125 -1.06 -30.16 9.87
N LEU A 126 -0.73 -29.06 9.19
CA LEU A 126 -1.15 -28.84 7.80
C LEU A 126 -0.45 -29.85 6.87
N PRO A 127 -1.04 -30.17 5.70
CA PRO A 127 -0.33 -30.94 4.68
C PRO A 127 0.90 -30.17 4.17
N ASP A 128 1.89 -30.91 3.67
CA ASP A 128 3.15 -30.32 3.16
C ASP A 128 2.92 -29.30 2.03
N HIS A 129 1.90 -29.53 1.20
CA HIS A 129 1.43 -28.59 0.20
C HIS A 129 0.05 -28.07 0.61
N VAL A 130 -0.04 -26.77 0.86
CA VAL A 130 -1.30 -26.05 1.05
C VAL A 130 -1.51 -25.16 -0.17
N GLU A 131 -2.65 -25.32 -0.83
CA GLU A 131 -3.02 -24.47 -1.95
C GLU A 131 -3.01 -22.99 -1.52
N PRO A 132 -2.35 -22.09 -2.30
CA PRO A 132 -2.38 -20.67 -2.03
C PRO A 132 -3.81 -20.12 -1.98
N GLY A 133 -4.08 -19.25 -1.00
CA GLY A 133 -5.37 -18.58 -0.89
C GLY A 133 -5.64 -17.69 -2.11
N LYS A 134 -6.80 -17.86 -2.74
CA LYS A 134 -7.26 -16.94 -3.78
C LYS A 134 -7.76 -15.65 -3.14
N THR A 135 -7.43 -14.51 -3.75
CA THR A 135 -7.97 -13.22 -3.33
C THR A 135 -9.40 -13.10 -3.83
N LYS A 136 -10.34 -13.01 -2.90
CA LYS A 136 -11.76 -12.77 -3.19
C LYS A 136 -12.06 -11.29 -2.96
N ILE A 137 -12.81 -10.66 -3.86
CA ILE A 137 -13.15 -9.24 -3.79
C ILE A 137 -14.67 -9.10 -3.92
N THR A 138 -15.28 -8.42 -2.96
CA THR A 138 -16.69 -8.03 -3.00
C THR A 138 -16.79 -6.51 -2.97
N THR A 139 -17.61 -5.93 -3.87
CA THR A 139 -17.92 -4.50 -3.86
C THR A 139 -19.31 -4.31 -3.28
N LEU A 140 -19.41 -3.57 -2.18
CA LEU A 140 -20.68 -3.22 -1.56
C LEU A 140 -21.48 -2.26 -2.46
N PRO A 141 -22.83 -2.21 -2.34
CA PRO A 141 -23.66 -1.33 -3.17
C PRO A 141 -23.32 0.16 -3.08
N ASN A 142 -22.70 0.60 -1.98
CA ASN A 142 -22.26 1.98 -1.78
C ASN A 142 -20.85 2.28 -2.34
N GLY A 143 -20.16 1.28 -2.90
CA GLY A 143 -18.87 1.42 -3.57
C GLY A 143 -17.65 1.01 -2.75
N VAL A 144 -17.80 0.68 -1.46
CA VAL A 144 -16.69 0.13 -0.65
C VAL A 144 -16.27 -1.23 -1.22
N LYS A 145 -14.96 -1.47 -1.30
CA LYS A 145 -14.44 -2.78 -1.71
C LYS A 145 -13.89 -3.52 -0.50
N ILE A 146 -14.23 -4.79 -0.38
CA ILE A 146 -13.74 -5.69 0.65
C ILE A 146 -13.01 -6.82 -0.05
N ALA A 147 -11.74 -7.02 0.28
CA ALA A 147 -10.90 -8.05 -0.30
C ALA A 147 -10.24 -8.89 0.79
N SER A 148 -10.15 -10.19 0.56
CA SER A 148 -9.40 -11.05 1.47
C SER A 148 -8.73 -12.23 0.78
N GLU A 149 -7.65 -12.72 1.39
CA GLU A 149 -7.01 -13.98 1.04
C GLU A 149 -6.81 -14.84 2.30
N THR A 150 -6.99 -16.16 2.14
CA THR A 150 -6.75 -17.12 3.21
C THR A 150 -5.25 -17.45 3.28
N SER A 151 -4.70 -17.55 4.49
CA SER A 151 -3.30 -17.97 4.70
C SER A 151 -3.24 -19.13 5.69
N PRO A 152 -2.21 -20.00 5.66
CA PRO A 152 -2.05 -21.08 6.63
C PRO A 152 -1.58 -20.60 8.01
N THR A 153 -1.00 -19.41 8.10
CA THR A 153 -0.40 -18.88 9.34
C THR A 153 -1.46 -18.58 10.41
N PRO A 154 -1.17 -18.65 11.72
CA PRO A 154 -2.17 -18.40 12.78
C PRO A 154 -2.52 -16.91 12.98
N SER A 155 -1.90 -16.02 12.21
CA SER A 155 -2.03 -14.57 12.33
C SER A 155 -2.81 -13.99 11.15
N ALA A 156 -3.44 -12.84 11.38
CA ALA A 156 -4.13 -12.06 10.37
C ALA A 156 -3.56 -10.64 10.32
N SER A 157 -3.56 -10.04 9.12
CA SER A 157 -3.29 -8.63 8.89
C SER A 157 -4.46 -8.02 8.16
N ILE A 158 -5.04 -6.94 8.69
CA ILE A 158 -6.22 -6.28 8.14
C ILE A 158 -5.87 -4.80 7.97
N GLY A 159 -6.13 -4.26 6.78
CA GLY A 159 -5.88 -2.87 6.46
C GLY A 159 -7.10 -2.20 5.82
N LEU A 160 -7.38 -0.97 6.22
CA LEU A 160 -8.33 -0.08 5.56
C LEU A 160 -7.53 1.01 4.85
N TYR A 161 -7.63 0.99 3.52
CA TYR A 161 -6.91 1.89 2.64
C TYR A 161 -7.87 2.89 2.03
N VAL A 162 -7.47 4.16 2.03
CA VAL A 162 -8.26 5.27 1.51
C VAL A 162 -7.44 5.93 0.41
N ASP A 163 -8.04 6.08 -0.78
CA ASP A 163 -7.46 6.86 -1.89
C ASP A 163 -7.49 8.35 -1.55
N CYS A 164 -6.72 8.79 -0.55
CA CYS A 164 -6.60 10.15 -0.05
C CYS A 164 -5.15 10.39 0.35
N GLY A 165 -4.66 11.63 0.27
CA GLY A 165 -3.27 11.96 0.58
C GLY A 165 -2.99 13.44 0.30
N SER A 166 -1.72 13.83 0.33
CA SER A 166 -1.33 15.24 0.17
C SER A 166 -1.69 15.86 -1.19
N ILE A 167 -1.97 15.05 -2.22
CA ILE A 167 -2.49 15.58 -3.50
C ILE A 167 -3.89 16.19 -3.36
N TYR A 168 -4.68 15.74 -2.38
CA TYR A 168 -6.02 16.24 -2.10
C TYR A 168 -6.03 17.41 -1.10
N GLU A 169 -4.87 17.81 -0.60
CA GLU A 169 -4.77 18.97 0.28
C GLU A 169 -4.93 20.27 -0.50
N THR A 170 -5.56 21.23 0.17
CA THR A 170 -5.68 22.61 -0.27
C THR A 170 -4.70 23.49 0.50
N PRO A 171 -4.44 24.74 0.09
CA PRO A 171 -3.58 25.64 0.86
C PRO A 171 -4.00 25.83 2.32
N HIS A 172 -5.28 25.64 2.64
CA HIS A 172 -5.81 25.69 3.99
C HIS A 172 -5.52 24.42 4.80
N SER A 173 -5.50 23.25 4.15
CA SER A 173 -5.30 21.94 4.78
C SER A 173 -3.89 21.35 4.61
N PHE A 174 -2.92 22.12 4.14
CA PHE A 174 -1.54 21.62 3.98
C PHE A 174 -0.98 21.02 5.27
N GLY A 175 -0.57 19.75 5.20
CA GLY A 175 -0.09 18.97 6.34
C GLY A 175 -1.19 18.22 7.11
N ALA A 176 -2.46 18.29 6.69
CA ALA A 176 -3.55 17.51 7.28
C ALA A 176 -3.29 16.00 7.14
N THR A 177 -2.76 15.54 6.00
CA THR A 177 -2.45 14.12 5.75
C THR A 177 -1.46 13.58 6.78
N HIS A 178 -0.36 14.30 7.01
CA HIS A 178 0.64 13.92 8.00
C HIS A 178 0.09 13.97 9.44
N LEU A 179 -0.72 14.98 9.76
CA LEU A 179 -1.35 15.06 11.07
C LEU A 179 -2.39 13.95 11.29
N LEU A 180 -3.13 13.54 10.26
CA LEU A 180 -4.07 12.42 10.31
C LEU A 180 -3.38 11.08 10.56
N GLU A 181 -2.19 10.86 10.00
CA GLU A 181 -1.36 9.71 10.36
C GLU A 181 -1.02 9.70 11.84
N ARG A 182 -0.64 10.85 12.42
CA ARG A 182 -0.36 10.99 13.86
C ARG A 182 -1.60 10.88 14.75
N MET A 183 -2.75 11.27 14.22
CA MET A 183 -4.05 11.17 14.87
C MET A 183 -4.74 9.81 14.66
N ALA A 184 -4.10 8.87 13.96
CA ALA A 184 -4.62 7.52 13.81
C ALA A 184 -4.76 6.81 15.17
N PHE A 185 -5.83 6.04 15.33
CA PHE A 185 -6.13 5.26 16.54
C PHE A 185 -6.19 6.10 17.84
N LYS A 186 -6.55 7.39 17.73
CA LYS A 186 -6.88 8.27 18.85
C LYS A 186 -8.33 8.07 19.28
N SER A 187 -8.87 9.02 20.05
CA SER A 187 -10.26 8.94 20.51
C SER A 187 -11.22 8.89 19.31
N THR A 188 -12.25 8.06 19.43
CA THR A 188 -13.39 7.97 18.51
C THR A 188 -14.65 8.46 19.22
N THR A 189 -15.75 8.62 18.50
CA THR A 189 -17.05 8.95 19.13
C THR A 189 -17.53 7.85 20.09
N ASN A 190 -17.03 6.61 19.92
CA ASN A 190 -17.45 5.42 20.68
C ASN A 190 -16.42 4.98 21.75
N ARG A 191 -15.15 5.33 21.58
CA ARG A 191 -14.02 4.86 22.41
C ARG A 191 -13.09 6.02 22.76
N SER A 192 -12.72 6.14 24.02
CA SER A 192 -11.60 7.02 24.38
C SER A 192 -10.26 6.42 23.91
N TYR A 193 -9.26 7.26 23.67
CA TYR A 193 -7.92 6.81 23.30
C TYR A 193 -7.36 5.73 24.25
N LEU A 194 -7.53 5.91 25.57
CA LEU A 194 -7.11 4.91 26.56
C LEU A 194 -7.81 3.56 26.34
N ARG A 195 -9.09 3.56 25.97
CA ARG A 195 -9.83 2.34 25.69
C ARG A 195 -9.33 1.67 24.41
N VAL A 196 -9.08 2.44 23.35
CA VAL A 196 -8.49 1.93 22.10
C VAL A 196 -7.16 1.21 22.39
N VAL A 197 -6.24 1.87 23.10
CA VAL A 197 -4.94 1.28 23.47
C VAL A 197 -5.11 0.00 24.28
N ARG A 198 -6.02 -0.02 25.27
CA ARG A 198 -6.25 -1.20 26.10
C ARG A 198 -6.88 -2.36 25.34
N GLU A 199 -7.78 -2.09 24.39
CA GLU A 199 -8.36 -3.13 23.53
C GLU A 199 -7.29 -3.74 22.62
N VAL A 200 -6.42 -2.91 22.03
CA VAL A 200 -5.28 -3.38 21.21
C VAL A 200 -4.30 -4.23 22.02
N GLU A 201 -3.83 -3.73 23.16
CA GLU A 201 -2.89 -4.46 24.02
C GLU A 201 -3.48 -5.77 24.59
N ALA A 202 -4.77 -5.78 24.92
CA ALA A 202 -5.42 -6.93 25.53
C ALA A 202 -5.44 -8.17 24.62
N ILE A 203 -5.52 -7.97 23.31
CA ILE A 203 -5.47 -9.07 22.33
C ILE A 203 -4.05 -9.32 21.79
N GLY A 204 -3.06 -8.56 22.27
CA GLY A 204 -1.68 -8.62 21.76
C GLY A 204 -1.54 -8.08 20.33
N GLY A 205 -2.41 -7.17 19.93
CA GLY A 205 -2.46 -6.59 18.61
C GLY A 205 -1.41 -5.50 18.38
N ASN A 206 -1.13 -5.21 17.12
CA ASN A 206 -0.33 -4.06 16.70
C ASN A 206 -1.10 -3.26 15.66
N VAL A 207 -1.19 -1.94 15.86
CA VAL A 207 -1.81 -1.02 14.91
C VAL A 207 -0.78 -0.06 14.33
N SER A 208 -0.94 0.30 13.06
CA SER A 208 -0.12 1.32 12.40
C SER A 208 -0.91 2.09 11.37
N ALA A 209 -0.48 3.31 11.09
CA ALA A 209 -0.99 4.11 9.99
C ALA A 209 0.18 4.56 9.11
N SER A 210 -0.12 4.82 7.85
CA SER A 210 0.84 5.31 6.86
C SER A 210 0.17 6.36 5.98
N ALA A 211 0.83 7.51 5.82
CA ALA A 211 0.44 8.53 4.86
C ALA A 211 1.32 8.52 3.61
N SER A 212 0.71 8.76 2.47
CA SER A 212 1.40 8.98 1.20
C SER A 212 0.77 10.16 0.44
N ARG A 213 1.33 10.50 -0.72
CA ARG A 213 0.81 11.55 -1.59
C ARG A 213 -0.58 11.20 -2.14
N GLU A 214 -0.80 9.95 -2.55
CA GLU A 214 -2.05 9.51 -3.19
C GLU A 214 -2.95 8.66 -2.27
N GLN A 215 -2.42 8.07 -1.20
CA GLN A 215 -3.14 7.07 -0.41
C GLN A 215 -2.78 7.08 1.08
N MET A 216 -3.77 6.78 1.92
CA MET A 216 -3.65 6.55 3.36
C MET A 216 -3.91 5.07 3.64
N GLY A 217 -3.17 4.50 4.60
CA GLY A 217 -3.37 3.13 5.08
C GLY A 217 -3.48 3.09 6.58
N TYR A 218 -4.44 2.34 7.09
CA TYR A 218 -4.61 2.03 8.52
C TYR A 218 -4.60 0.52 8.66
N THR A 219 -3.65 -0.04 9.41
CA THR A 219 -3.45 -1.49 9.51
C THR A 219 -3.52 -1.98 10.95
N TYR A 220 -3.97 -3.23 11.10
CA TYR A 220 -4.10 -3.93 12.36
C TYR A 220 -3.62 -5.38 12.15
N ASP A 221 -2.61 -5.80 12.93
CA ASP A 221 -2.12 -7.17 13.01
C ASP A 221 -2.45 -7.83 14.35
N ALA A 222 -3.00 -9.05 14.33
CA ALA A 222 -3.16 -9.88 15.53
C ALA A 222 -3.31 -11.37 15.18
N LEU A 223 -3.70 -12.20 16.15
CA LEU A 223 -4.09 -13.60 15.91
C LEU A 223 -5.45 -13.67 15.23
N LYS A 224 -5.64 -14.67 14.35
CA LYS A 224 -6.89 -14.88 13.59
C LYS A 224 -8.15 -14.97 14.44
N THR A 225 -8.03 -15.44 15.68
CA THR A 225 -9.16 -15.57 16.61
C THR A 225 -9.84 -14.23 16.91
N TYR A 226 -9.15 -13.11 16.74
CA TYR A 226 -9.63 -11.77 17.07
C TYR A 226 -10.01 -10.92 15.85
N VAL A 227 -10.23 -11.56 14.69
CA VAL A 227 -10.66 -10.86 13.46
C VAL A 227 -11.88 -9.95 13.69
N PRO A 228 -12.93 -10.36 14.42
CA PRO A 228 -14.06 -9.46 14.71
C PRO A 228 -13.64 -8.17 15.43
N GLU A 229 -12.84 -8.27 16.48
CA GLU A 229 -12.37 -7.13 17.26
C GLU A 229 -11.43 -6.23 16.45
N MET A 230 -10.57 -6.82 15.61
CA MET A 230 -9.68 -6.08 14.72
C MET A 230 -10.46 -5.23 13.72
N VAL A 231 -11.43 -5.84 13.02
CA VAL A 231 -12.25 -5.17 11.99
C VAL A 231 -13.10 -4.06 12.62
N GLU A 232 -13.76 -4.34 13.75
CA GLU A 232 -14.60 -3.36 14.45
C GLU A 232 -13.79 -2.14 14.91
N LEU A 233 -12.64 -2.36 15.55
CA LEU A 233 -11.80 -1.26 16.05
C LEU A 233 -11.21 -0.45 14.88
N LEU A 234 -10.71 -1.13 13.84
CA LEU A 234 -10.13 -0.47 12.67
C LEU A 234 -11.16 0.43 11.97
N ILE A 235 -12.37 -0.09 11.71
CA ILE A 235 -13.42 0.69 11.06
C ILE A 235 -13.88 1.84 11.96
N ASP A 236 -14.04 1.63 13.27
CA ASP A 236 -14.44 2.71 14.18
C ASP A 236 -13.42 3.86 14.22
N CYS A 237 -12.12 3.53 14.25
CA CYS A 237 -11.05 4.53 14.28
C CYS A 237 -10.95 5.35 12.99
N VAL A 238 -11.24 4.76 11.84
CA VAL A 238 -11.18 5.46 10.55
C VAL A 238 -12.48 6.21 10.23
N ARG A 239 -13.62 5.60 10.56
CA ARG A 239 -14.95 6.12 10.22
C ARG A 239 -15.45 7.17 11.21
N ASN A 240 -15.20 6.98 12.50
CA ASN A 240 -15.76 7.81 13.56
C ASN A 240 -14.70 8.51 14.42
N PRO A 241 -13.65 9.13 13.84
CA PRO A 241 -12.66 9.84 14.63
C PRO A 241 -13.30 11.05 15.32
N VAL A 242 -12.82 11.38 16.51
CA VAL A 242 -13.10 12.68 17.14
C VAL A 242 -11.78 13.40 17.39
N PHE A 243 -11.61 14.56 16.76
CA PHE A 243 -10.37 15.33 16.85
C PHE A 243 -10.43 16.28 18.04
N LEU A 244 -10.22 15.75 19.24
CA LEU A 244 -10.22 16.54 20.47
C LEU A 244 -9.05 17.53 20.47
N ASP A 245 -9.32 18.82 20.67
CA ASP A 245 -8.33 19.89 20.57
C ASP A 245 -7.04 19.61 21.35
N TRP A 246 -7.15 19.03 22.56
CA TRP A 246 -5.96 18.71 23.36
C TRP A 246 -5.14 17.55 22.80
N GLU A 247 -5.77 16.54 22.17
CA GLU A 247 -5.06 15.44 21.52
C GLU A 247 -4.35 15.93 20.25
N VAL A 248 -5.03 16.79 19.47
CA VAL A 248 -4.47 17.43 18.28
C VAL A 248 -3.27 18.31 18.66
N ASN A 249 -3.42 19.17 19.66
CA ASN A 249 -2.33 20.02 20.15
C ASN A 249 -1.12 19.20 20.65
N GLU A 250 -1.36 18.07 21.32
CA GLU A 250 -0.28 17.16 21.73
C GLU A 250 0.45 16.57 20.51
N GLN A 251 -0.27 16.16 19.46
CA GLN A 251 0.37 15.64 18.25
C GLN A 251 1.08 16.74 17.46
N LEU A 252 0.55 17.96 17.39
CA LEU A 252 1.21 19.09 16.74
C LEU A 252 2.57 19.42 17.39
N LEU A 253 2.68 19.31 18.72
CA LEU A 253 3.97 19.45 19.41
C LEU A 253 4.98 18.38 19.00
N LYS A 254 4.53 17.14 18.77
CA LYS A 254 5.39 16.03 18.31
C LYS A 254 5.78 16.20 16.84
N VAL A 255 4.84 16.61 15.99
CA VAL A 255 5.11 16.95 14.58
C VAL A 255 6.13 18.08 14.49
N LYS A 256 6.02 19.10 15.35
CA LYS A 256 7.02 20.18 15.42
C LYS A 256 8.41 19.66 15.81
N ALA A 257 8.50 18.76 16.79
CA ALA A 257 9.77 18.15 17.17
C ALA A 257 10.36 17.30 16.04
N GLU A 258 9.52 16.54 15.34
CA GLU A 258 9.92 15.75 14.17
C GLU A 258 10.45 16.61 13.03
N ILE A 259 9.80 17.74 12.73
CA ILE A 259 10.27 18.67 11.70
C ILE A 259 11.64 19.25 12.07
N ALA A 260 11.87 19.58 13.35
CA ALA A 260 13.17 20.03 13.82
C ALA A 260 14.25 18.94 13.65
N GLU A 261 13.87 17.67 13.88
CA GLU A 261 14.76 16.52 13.70
C GLU A 261 14.92 16.07 12.25
N ALA A 262 14.08 16.54 11.31
CA ALA A 262 14.12 16.14 9.91
C ALA A 262 15.45 16.48 9.23
N SER A 263 16.14 17.52 9.71
CA SER A 263 17.52 17.88 9.32
C SER A 263 18.53 16.74 9.51
N ASN A 264 18.29 15.84 10.46
CA ASN A 264 19.13 14.66 10.70
C ASN A 264 18.91 13.54 9.66
N ASN A 265 17.89 13.65 8.79
CA ASN A 265 17.60 12.71 7.71
C ASN A 265 17.55 13.44 6.34
N PRO A 266 18.71 13.90 5.84
CA PRO A 266 18.78 14.68 4.61
C PRO A 266 18.30 13.92 3.37
N GLN A 267 18.38 12.58 3.35
CA GLN A 267 17.84 11.75 2.26
C GLN A 267 16.31 11.91 2.12
N GLY A 268 15.58 11.90 3.25
CA GLY A 268 14.14 12.12 3.25
C GLY A 268 13.78 13.54 2.80
N LEU A 269 14.54 14.54 3.27
CA LEU A 269 14.36 15.93 2.86
C LEU A 269 14.62 16.15 1.37
N LEU A 270 15.64 15.49 0.80
CA LEU A 270 15.92 15.56 -0.63
C LEU A 270 14.76 15.02 -1.45
N LEU A 271 14.13 13.92 -1.03
CA LEU A 271 12.99 13.37 -1.76
C LEU A 271 11.81 14.36 -1.74
N GLU A 272 11.49 14.96 -0.60
CA GLU A 272 10.46 16.01 -0.52
C GLU A 272 10.80 17.23 -1.39
N ALA A 273 12.07 17.67 -1.38
CA ALA A 273 12.56 18.77 -2.19
C ALA A 273 12.46 18.49 -3.69
N ILE A 274 12.78 17.26 -4.13
CA ILE A 274 12.62 16.84 -5.53
C ILE A 274 11.15 16.89 -5.96
N HIS A 275 10.22 16.47 -5.11
CA HIS A 275 8.78 16.56 -5.44
C HIS A 275 8.33 18.02 -5.55
N SER A 276 8.67 18.84 -4.55
CA SER A 276 8.28 20.25 -4.50
C SER A 276 8.88 21.07 -5.64
N ALA A 277 10.12 20.78 -6.04
CA ALA A 277 10.77 21.47 -7.16
C ALA A 277 10.34 20.91 -8.52
N GLY A 278 10.17 19.60 -8.64
CA GLY A 278 9.92 18.92 -9.92
C GLY A 278 8.47 19.00 -10.40
N TYR A 279 7.50 19.03 -9.50
CA TYR A 279 6.08 19.11 -9.85
C TYR A 279 5.46 20.46 -9.55
N SER A 280 4.66 20.95 -10.49
CA SER A 280 3.66 21.99 -10.27
C SER A 280 2.29 21.34 -10.07
N GLY A 281 1.54 21.81 -9.08
CA GLY A 281 0.24 21.26 -8.71
C GLY A 281 0.33 20.22 -7.59
N ALA A 282 -0.58 19.25 -7.61
CA ALA A 282 -0.90 18.43 -6.44
C ALA A 282 0.25 17.56 -5.89
N LEU A 283 1.08 16.97 -6.76
CA LEU A 283 2.25 16.16 -6.37
C LEU A 283 3.42 17.01 -5.85
N GLY A 284 3.41 18.32 -6.15
CA GLY A 284 4.35 19.30 -5.61
C GLY A 284 4.00 19.74 -4.19
N ASN A 285 2.80 19.39 -3.70
CA ASN A 285 2.43 19.64 -2.31
C ASN A 285 3.36 18.85 -1.37
N PRO A 286 3.83 19.47 -0.27
CA PRO A 286 4.69 18.77 0.68
C PRO A 286 3.89 17.68 1.39
N LEU A 287 4.49 16.49 1.56
CA LEU A 287 3.90 15.44 2.38
C LEU A 287 4.15 15.72 3.86
N LEU A 288 5.36 16.20 4.19
CA LEU A 288 5.71 16.62 5.54
C LEU A 288 5.19 18.02 5.82
N THR A 289 4.52 18.17 6.97
CA THR A 289 4.01 19.47 7.43
C THR A 289 5.15 20.49 7.54
N SER A 290 4.94 21.71 7.05
CA SER A 290 5.92 22.80 7.23
C SER A 290 5.68 23.55 8.55
N GLU A 291 6.71 24.18 9.11
CA GLU A 291 6.57 24.96 10.36
C GLU A 291 5.47 26.04 10.28
N SER A 292 5.31 26.66 9.10
CA SER A 292 4.27 27.67 8.90
C SER A 292 2.86 27.07 8.91
N ALA A 293 2.70 25.80 8.53
CA ALA A 293 1.43 25.09 8.50
C ALA A 293 1.01 24.59 9.89
N ILE A 294 1.96 24.24 10.76
CA ILE A 294 1.67 23.73 12.12
C ILE A 294 0.75 24.67 12.90
N SER A 295 0.98 25.98 12.83
CA SER A 295 0.19 26.98 13.57
C SER A 295 -1.23 27.17 13.02
N ARG A 296 -1.49 26.70 11.80
CA ARG A 296 -2.80 26.79 11.15
C ARG A 296 -3.63 25.54 11.36
N LEU A 297 -3.00 24.37 11.43
CA LEU A 297 -3.70 23.09 11.58
C LEU A 297 -4.40 23.02 12.95
N ASP A 298 -5.68 22.64 12.92
CA ASP A 298 -6.50 22.44 14.10
C ASP A 298 -7.48 21.28 13.90
N SER A 299 -8.30 21.00 14.91
CA SER A 299 -9.32 19.96 14.89
C SER A 299 -10.35 20.18 13.77
N THR A 300 -10.78 21.41 13.55
CA THR A 300 -11.81 21.74 12.55
C THR A 300 -11.34 21.44 11.14
N ILE A 301 -10.09 21.77 10.80
CA ILE A 301 -9.49 21.44 9.50
C ILE A 301 -9.42 19.93 9.29
N LEU A 302 -9.10 19.15 10.34
CA LEU A 302 -9.08 17.69 10.25
C LEU A 302 -10.48 17.11 10.07
N GLU A 303 -11.47 17.65 10.80
CA GLU A 303 -12.88 17.26 10.68
C GLU A 303 -13.41 17.53 9.26
N GLU A 304 -13.14 18.72 8.71
CA GLU A 304 -13.51 19.09 7.34
C GLU A 304 -12.82 18.19 6.32
N PHE A 305 -11.49 18.01 6.43
CA PHE A 305 -10.73 17.20 5.49
C PHE A 305 -11.16 15.73 5.49
N VAL A 306 -11.47 15.17 6.66
CA VAL A 306 -11.95 13.77 6.80
C VAL A 306 -13.42 13.65 6.45
N ALA A 307 -14.22 14.72 6.58
CA ALA A 307 -15.67 14.67 6.41
C ALA A 307 -16.05 13.83 5.19
N PHE A 308 -17.09 13.01 5.34
CA PHE A 308 -17.57 12.12 4.26
C PHE A 308 -17.89 12.86 2.97
N GLN A 309 -18.12 14.17 3.04
CA GLN A 309 -18.39 15.02 1.88
C GLN A 309 -17.12 15.38 1.09
N GLU A 310 -15.94 15.24 1.67
CA GLU A 310 -14.66 15.61 1.06
C GLU A 310 -13.82 14.39 0.66
N ASN A 311 -13.25 13.66 1.63
CA ASN A 311 -12.22 12.67 1.31
C ASN A 311 -12.47 11.22 1.71
N TYR A 312 -13.12 10.94 2.84
CA TYR A 312 -13.28 9.58 3.34
C TYR A 312 -14.60 8.96 2.85
N THR A 313 -14.79 8.90 1.52
CA THR A 313 -16.00 8.36 0.90
C THR A 313 -15.95 6.86 0.68
N ALA A 314 -17.11 6.20 0.64
CA ALA A 314 -17.25 4.78 0.38
C ALA A 314 -16.52 4.32 -0.90
N ALA A 315 -16.66 5.06 -1.99
CA ALA A 315 -16.04 4.75 -3.29
C ALA A 315 -14.49 4.83 -3.30
N ARG A 316 -13.88 5.39 -2.25
CA ARG A 316 -12.42 5.54 -2.09
C ARG A 316 -11.85 4.58 -1.03
N MET A 317 -12.68 3.72 -0.44
CA MET A 317 -12.29 2.82 0.65
C MET A 317 -12.14 1.38 0.18
N VAL A 318 -11.03 0.77 0.59
CA VAL A 318 -10.74 -0.66 0.40
C VAL A 318 -10.36 -1.27 1.74
N LEU A 319 -11.15 -2.24 2.22
CA LEU A 319 -10.77 -3.09 3.33
C LEU A 319 -10.10 -4.35 2.77
N ALA A 320 -8.81 -4.54 3.05
CA ALA A 320 -8.04 -5.70 2.60
C ALA A 320 -7.57 -6.54 3.80
N ALA A 321 -7.69 -7.85 3.71
CA ALA A 321 -7.26 -8.76 4.78
C ALA A 321 -6.42 -9.93 4.23
N SER A 322 -5.27 -10.19 4.86
CA SER A 322 -4.48 -11.41 4.64
C SER A 322 -4.59 -12.33 5.85
N GLY A 323 -4.90 -13.60 5.60
CA GLY A 323 -5.15 -14.59 6.66
C GLY A 323 -6.58 -14.57 7.20
N VAL A 324 -7.58 -14.15 6.43
CA VAL A 324 -8.97 -14.10 6.87
C VAL A 324 -9.90 -14.69 5.80
N GLU A 325 -10.82 -15.56 6.21
CA GLU A 325 -11.81 -16.12 5.29
C GLU A 325 -12.80 -15.04 4.85
N HIS A 326 -13.11 -14.99 3.56
CA HIS A 326 -13.88 -13.89 2.97
C HIS A 326 -15.29 -13.76 3.55
N GLU A 327 -15.97 -14.90 3.72
CA GLU A 327 -17.33 -14.93 4.27
C GLU A 327 -17.38 -14.49 5.74
N GLU A 328 -16.32 -14.72 6.51
CA GLU A 328 -16.21 -14.26 7.89
C GLU A 328 -15.99 -12.75 7.92
N LEU A 329 -15.07 -12.24 7.10
CA LEU A 329 -14.80 -10.81 6.98
C LEU A 329 -16.06 -10.04 6.55
N MET A 330 -16.79 -10.54 5.55
CA MET A 330 -18.01 -9.92 5.03
C MET A 330 -19.09 -9.78 6.12
N LYS A 331 -19.34 -10.84 6.90
CA LYS A 331 -20.34 -10.82 8.00
C LYS A 331 -20.08 -9.72 9.02
N ILE A 332 -18.83 -9.34 9.24
CA ILE A 332 -18.43 -8.33 10.22
C ILE A 332 -18.36 -6.95 9.58
N ALA A 333 -17.75 -6.85 8.40
CA ALA A 333 -17.45 -5.57 7.75
C ALA A 333 -18.67 -4.94 7.06
N GLU A 334 -19.56 -5.73 6.44
CA GLU A 334 -20.72 -5.20 5.72
C GLU A 334 -21.66 -4.36 6.61
N PRO A 335 -22.07 -4.81 7.82
CA PRO A 335 -22.88 -4.00 8.72
C PRO A 335 -22.21 -2.69 9.17
N LEU A 336 -20.87 -2.66 9.17
CA LEU A 336 -20.09 -1.51 9.64
C LEU A 336 -19.77 -0.48 8.53
N LEU A 337 -19.92 -0.86 7.26
CA LEU A 337 -19.54 -0.03 6.10
C LEU A 337 -20.69 0.25 5.13
N SER A 338 -21.76 -0.56 5.13
CA SER A 338 -22.87 -0.48 4.16
C SER A 338 -23.68 0.82 4.22
N ASP A 339 -23.73 1.49 5.37
CA ASP A 339 -24.46 2.74 5.59
C ASP A 339 -23.64 4.00 5.30
N LEU A 340 -22.38 3.86 4.87
CA LEU A 340 -21.60 4.99 4.37
C LEU A 340 -22.27 5.61 3.13
N PRO A 341 -22.30 6.95 3.03
CA PRO A 341 -22.96 7.62 1.91
C PRO A 341 -22.25 7.30 0.60
N SER A 342 -23.04 6.90 -0.40
CA SER A 342 -22.56 6.64 -1.76
C SER A 342 -22.35 7.96 -2.50
N ILE A 343 -21.18 8.57 -2.31
CA ILE A 343 -20.78 9.82 -2.96
C ILE A 343 -19.88 9.48 -4.16
N PRO A 344 -20.10 10.09 -5.33
CA PRO A 344 -19.23 9.90 -6.49
C PRO A 344 -17.77 10.24 -6.18
N ARG A 345 -16.83 9.48 -6.76
CA ARG A 345 -15.40 9.75 -6.60
C ARG A 345 -15.07 11.16 -7.14
N PRO A 346 -14.44 12.04 -6.34
CA PRO A 346 -14.00 13.33 -6.82
C PRO A 346 -12.92 13.16 -7.89
N GLN A 347 -12.76 14.18 -8.75
CA GLN A 347 -11.72 14.17 -9.76
C GLN A 347 -10.33 14.20 -9.10
N GLU A 348 -9.44 13.33 -9.56
CA GLU A 348 -8.05 13.29 -9.11
C GLU A 348 -7.34 14.64 -9.45
N PRO A 349 -6.72 15.30 -8.46
CA PRO A 349 -5.96 16.53 -8.66
C PRO A 349 -4.81 16.34 -9.65
N LYS A 350 -4.69 17.24 -10.62
CA LYS A 350 -3.68 17.15 -11.68
C LYS A 350 -2.35 17.75 -11.23
N SER A 351 -1.27 17.16 -11.75
CA SER A 351 0.09 17.66 -11.57
C SER A 351 0.81 17.66 -12.91
N VAL A 352 1.72 18.61 -13.09
CA VAL A 352 2.58 18.73 -14.28
C VAL A 352 4.01 18.75 -13.81
N TYR A 353 4.83 17.87 -14.37
CA TYR A 353 6.26 17.89 -14.10
C TYR A 353 6.93 19.01 -14.93
N VAL A 354 7.70 19.86 -14.26
CA VAL A 354 8.31 21.07 -14.83
C VAL A 354 9.83 21.10 -14.72
N GLY A 355 10.43 20.22 -13.90
CA GLY A 355 11.84 20.34 -13.54
C GLY A 355 12.07 21.45 -12.51
N GLY A 356 13.31 21.63 -12.05
CA GLY A 356 13.62 22.72 -11.13
C GLY A 356 14.90 22.53 -10.33
N ASP A 357 15.25 23.53 -9.52
CA ASP A 357 16.41 23.49 -8.63
C ASP A 357 16.01 23.92 -7.22
N TYR A 358 16.30 23.08 -6.24
CA TYR A 358 16.14 23.36 -4.82
C TYR A 358 17.48 23.26 -4.11
N ARG A 359 17.82 24.28 -3.32
CA ARG A 359 19.06 24.31 -2.54
C ARG A 359 18.79 24.78 -1.13
N CYS A 360 19.22 23.99 -0.15
CA CYS A 360 19.14 24.33 1.26
C CYS A 360 20.55 24.32 1.87
N GLN A 361 21.04 25.50 2.24
CA GLN A 361 22.30 25.62 2.96
C GLN A 361 22.12 25.14 4.41
N SER A 362 23.00 24.25 4.84
CA SER A 362 23.09 23.76 6.22
C SER A 362 24.56 23.69 6.67
N ASP A 363 24.82 22.99 7.77
CA ASP A 363 26.15 22.88 8.37
C ASP A 363 27.22 22.36 7.38
N PRO A 364 28.45 22.91 7.44
CA PRO A 364 29.50 22.57 6.50
C PRO A 364 30.05 21.16 6.71
N GLY A 365 30.61 20.58 5.63
CA GLY A 365 31.41 19.34 5.68
C GLY A 365 30.80 18.15 4.95
N LYS A 366 29.49 18.17 4.67
CA LYS A 366 28.82 17.20 3.78
C LYS A 366 27.79 17.91 2.92
N THR A 367 27.60 17.37 1.73
CA THR A 367 26.54 17.81 0.83
C THR A 367 25.82 16.59 0.31
N HIS A 368 24.49 16.67 0.41
CA HIS A 368 23.56 15.70 -0.12
C HIS A 368 22.95 16.30 -1.37
N PHE A 369 22.89 15.54 -2.46
CA PHE A 369 22.22 15.99 -3.68
C PHE A 369 21.40 14.86 -4.30
N ALA A 370 20.38 15.25 -5.06
CA ALA A 370 19.60 14.36 -5.90
C ALA A 370 19.41 14.98 -7.29
N LEU A 371 19.55 14.15 -8.32
CA LEU A 371 19.21 14.46 -9.71
C LEU A 371 18.05 13.55 -10.09
N ALA A 372 16.98 14.12 -10.63
CA ALA A 372 15.77 13.38 -10.93
C ALA A 372 15.12 13.82 -12.24
N PHE A 373 14.35 12.91 -12.82
CA PHE A 373 13.63 13.03 -14.07
C PHE A 373 12.23 12.46 -13.93
N GLU A 374 11.31 12.92 -14.78
CA GLU A 374 9.96 12.35 -14.83
C GLU A 374 10.00 10.97 -15.50
N ALA A 375 9.37 10.00 -14.83
CA ALA A 375 8.98 8.71 -15.39
C ALA A 375 7.51 8.79 -15.85
N PRO A 376 7.25 9.15 -17.12
CA PRO A 376 5.88 9.30 -17.62
C PRO A 376 5.18 7.94 -17.63
N GLY A 377 3.90 7.90 -17.26
CA GLY A 377 3.07 6.70 -17.36
C GLY A 377 2.54 6.16 -16.05
N GLY A 378 3.29 6.33 -14.96
CA GLY A 378 2.89 5.89 -13.63
C GLY A 378 2.53 4.40 -13.55
N TRP A 379 1.78 4.03 -12.52
CA TRP A 379 1.31 2.67 -12.28
C TRP A 379 0.39 2.15 -13.38
N LYS A 380 -0.38 3.03 -14.05
CA LYS A 380 -1.30 2.63 -15.12
C LYS A 380 -0.59 2.10 -16.38
N LYS A 381 0.70 2.42 -16.58
CA LYS A 381 1.53 1.83 -17.63
C LYS A 381 2.44 0.75 -17.07
N GLU A 382 1.85 -0.42 -16.81
CA GLU A 382 2.49 -1.58 -16.17
C GLU A 382 3.87 -1.91 -16.75
N LYS A 383 4.01 -2.03 -18.08
CA LYS A 383 5.30 -2.34 -18.73
C LYS A 383 6.38 -1.29 -18.43
N GLU A 384 6.03 -0.01 -18.46
CA GLU A 384 6.98 1.08 -18.17
C GLU A 384 7.37 1.07 -16.68
N ALA A 385 6.39 0.83 -15.78
CA ALA A 385 6.65 0.69 -14.35
C ALA A 385 7.58 -0.50 -14.02
N MET A 386 7.35 -1.68 -14.63
CA MET A 386 8.22 -2.84 -14.46
C MET A 386 9.64 -2.56 -14.96
N THR A 387 9.76 -1.96 -16.14
CA THR A 387 11.06 -1.60 -16.73
C THR A 387 11.81 -0.62 -15.83
N LEU A 388 11.10 0.34 -15.22
CA LEU A 388 11.70 1.33 -14.33
C LEU A 388 12.24 0.70 -13.04
N THR A 389 11.57 -0.30 -12.49
CA THR A 389 12.08 -1.01 -11.31
C THR A 389 13.22 -1.95 -11.62
N VAL A 390 13.21 -2.60 -12.79
CA VAL A 390 14.40 -3.34 -13.24
C VAL A 390 15.57 -2.37 -13.42
N LEU A 391 15.33 -1.18 -13.98
CA LEU A 391 16.35 -0.13 -14.09
C LEU A 391 16.85 0.33 -12.71
N GLN A 392 15.96 0.55 -11.75
CA GLN A 392 16.34 0.88 -10.37
C GLN A 392 17.24 -0.19 -9.77
N MET A 393 16.88 -1.48 -9.90
CA MET A 393 17.65 -2.59 -9.36
C MET A 393 19.00 -2.76 -10.08
N LEU A 394 19.04 -2.49 -11.39
CA LEU A 394 20.25 -2.53 -12.20
C LEU A 394 21.25 -1.45 -11.80
N MET A 395 20.78 -0.21 -11.63
CA MET A 395 21.61 0.89 -11.15
C MET A 395 22.02 0.64 -9.70
N GLY A 396 21.05 0.32 -8.83
CA GLY A 396 21.25 -0.01 -7.43
C GLY A 396 22.02 1.07 -6.68
N GLY A 397 23.05 0.66 -5.94
CA GLY A 397 23.91 1.54 -5.15
C GLY A 397 23.90 1.16 -3.68
N GLY A 398 24.17 2.14 -2.82
CA GLY A 398 24.11 1.97 -1.38
C GLY A 398 24.99 2.94 -0.62
N GLY A 399 25.21 2.65 0.67
CA GLY A 399 26.20 3.33 1.50
C GLY A 399 27.53 2.58 1.52
N SER A 400 28.63 3.33 1.54
CA SER A 400 30.01 2.78 1.61
C SER A 400 30.27 1.99 2.90
N PHE A 401 29.45 2.19 3.93
CA PHE A 401 29.57 1.53 5.25
C PHE A 401 28.59 0.36 5.47
N SER A 402 27.89 -0.11 4.43
CA SER A 402 26.95 -1.23 4.60
C SER A 402 27.70 -2.54 4.91
N ALA A 403 27.69 -2.96 6.17
CA ALA A 403 28.36 -4.16 6.67
C ALA A 403 27.59 -5.48 6.40
N GLY A 404 26.59 -5.47 5.51
CA GLY A 404 25.84 -6.67 5.14
C GLY A 404 26.63 -7.68 4.29
N GLY A 405 26.15 -8.92 4.23
CA GLY A 405 26.73 -9.97 3.38
C GLY A 405 26.41 -9.82 1.88
N PRO A 406 26.83 -10.81 1.06
CA PRO A 406 26.45 -10.90 -0.35
C PRO A 406 24.93 -10.85 -0.54
N GLY A 407 24.47 -10.31 -1.67
CA GLY A 407 23.04 -10.18 -2.01
C GLY A 407 22.46 -8.77 -1.84
N LYS A 408 23.12 -7.88 -1.10
CA LYS A 408 22.68 -6.48 -0.87
C LYS A 408 22.84 -5.52 -2.06
N GLY A 409 23.16 -6.02 -3.26
CA GLY A 409 23.38 -5.18 -4.45
C GLY A 409 24.83 -4.69 -4.65
N MET A 410 25.84 -5.30 -4.02
CA MET A 410 27.27 -4.90 -4.19
C MET A 410 27.79 -4.99 -5.63
N TYR A 411 27.13 -5.78 -6.47
CA TYR A 411 27.46 -5.94 -7.88
C TYR A 411 26.53 -5.12 -8.80
N SER A 412 25.77 -4.16 -8.27
CA SER A 412 25.01 -3.23 -9.11
C SER A 412 25.95 -2.24 -9.79
N ARG A 413 25.47 -1.60 -10.86
CA ARG A 413 26.29 -0.71 -11.70
C ARG A 413 26.90 0.43 -10.89
N LEU A 414 26.08 1.14 -10.10
CA LEU A 414 26.54 2.28 -9.31
C LEU A 414 27.46 1.86 -8.16
N TYR A 415 27.23 0.69 -7.56
CA TYR A 415 28.12 0.21 -6.50
C TYR A 415 29.53 -0.05 -7.05
N LEU A 416 29.63 -0.76 -8.18
CA LEU A 416 30.91 -1.11 -8.78
C LEU A 416 31.65 0.09 -9.38
N ARG A 417 30.95 0.97 -10.12
CA ARG A 417 31.59 2.09 -10.84
C ARG A 417 31.78 3.33 -9.99
N VAL A 418 31.00 3.48 -8.91
CA VAL A 418 31.04 4.70 -8.09
C VAL A 418 31.62 4.40 -6.72
N LEU A 419 30.99 3.53 -5.93
CA LEU A 419 31.38 3.33 -4.52
C LEU A 419 32.74 2.63 -4.38
N ASN A 420 33.10 1.72 -5.30
CA ASN A 420 34.42 1.08 -5.28
C ASN A 420 35.54 1.98 -5.82
N GLU A 421 35.23 2.92 -6.71
CA GLU A 421 36.23 3.77 -7.37
C GLU A 421 36.46 5.10 -6.63
N TYR A 422 35.42 5.67 -6.01
CA TYR A 422 35.44 7.00 -5.40
C TYR A 422 35.17 6.92 -3.89
N PRO A 423 36.22 6.74 -3.06
CA PRO A 423 36.08 6.61 -1.60
C PRO A 423 35.57 7.88 -0.91
N GLN A 424 35.60 9.04 -1.58
CA GLN A 424 35.07 10.31 -1.07
C GLN A 424 33.54 10.30 -0.97
N ILE A 425 32.88 9.45 -1.76
CA ILE A 425 31.42 9.32 -1.76
C ILE A 425 30.99 8.38 -0.63
N GLN A 426 30.09 8.85 0.23
CA GLN A 426 29.61 8.11 1.40
C GLN A 426 28.37 7.27 1.08
N SER A 427 27.52 7.77 0.19
CA SER A 427 26.34 7.06 -0.31
C SER A 427 26.04 7.50 -1.73
N PHE A 428 25.62 6.56 -2.57
CA PHE A 428 25.26 6.81 -3.96
C PHE A 428 24.27 5.74 -4.39
N SER A 429 23.02 6.13 -4.66
CA SER A 429 21.93 5.18 -4.90
C SER A 429 20.93 5.73 -5.92
N ALA A 430 20.42 4.85 -6.79
CA ALA A 430 19.27 5.15 -7.64
C ALA A 430 17.95 4.90 -6.90
N PHE A 431 16.96 5.76 -7.14
CA PHE A 431 15.63 5.66 -6.54
C PHE A 431 14.53 5.82 -7.59
N ASN A 432 13.36 5.25 -7.31
CA ASN A 432 12.14 5.46 -8.08
C ASN A 432 10.93 5.69 -7.15
N SER A 433 10.09 6.66 -7.53
CA SER A 433 8.82 6.96 -6.85
C SER A 433 7.71 7.00 -7.89
N MET A 434 6.85 5.99 -7.90
CA MET A 434 5.76 5.88 -8.88
C MET A 434 4.40 6.26 -8.30
N TYR A 435 3.64 7.02 -9.08
CA TYR A 435 2.27 7.47 -8.81
C TYR A 435 1.30 6.92 -9.86
N ASN A 436 0.00 7.14 -9.72
CA ASN A 436 -1.01 6.56 -10.60
C ASN A 436 -0.76 6.88 -12.09
N ASN A 437 -0.36 8.13 -12.41
CA ASN A 437 -0.25 8.63 -13.78
C ASN A 437 1.16 9.11 -14.19
N THR A 438 2.08 9.25 -13.22
CA THR A 438 3.44 9.77 -13.42
C THR A 438 4.39 9.15 -12.39
N GLY A 439 5.66 9.50 -12.40
CA GLY A 439 6.64 9.05 -11.44
C GLY A 439 7.93 9.84 -11.54
N ILE A 440 8.83 9.61 -10.59
CA ILE A 440 10.16 10.20 -10.57
C ILE A 440 11.19 9.09 -10.51
N PHE A 441 12.24 9.22 -11.32
CA PHE A 441 13.43 8.39 -11.24
C PHE A 441 14.66 9.27 -11.10
N GLY A 442 15.61 8.86 -10.27
CA GLY A 442 16.80 9.65 -10.05
C GLY A 442 17.93 8.95 -9.34
N ILE A 443 19.01 9.70 -9.13
CA ILE A 443 20.14 9.32 -8.30
C ILE A 443 20.18 10.29 -7.12
N GLN A 444 20.38 9.75 -5.93
CA GLN A 444 20.74 10.51 -4.73
C GLN A 444 22.13 10.12 -4.24
N ALA A 445 22.87 11.09 -3.73
CA ALA A 445 24.22 10.88 -3.26
C ALA A 445 24.58 11.80 -2.09
N THR A 446 25.52 11.32 -1.28
CA THR A 446 26.10 12.02 -0.14
C THR A 446 27.62 12.00 -0.28
N THR A 447 28.26 13.16 -0.24
CA THR A 447 29.71 13.30 -0.39
C THR A 447 30.25 14.47 0.44
N GLY A 448 31.58 14.58 0.57
CA GLY A 448 32.23 15.79 1.06
C GLY A 448 31.98 16.98 0.12
N SER A 449 31.84 18.18 0.69
CA SER A 449 31.44 19.41 -0.03
C SER A 449 32.34 19.75 -1.22
N ASP A 450 33.64 19.51 -1.08
CA ASP A 450 34.68 19.77 -2.08
C ASP A 450 34.56 18.88 -3.32
N PHE A 451 34.01 17.66 -3.15
CA PHE A 451 33.88 16.67 -4.22
C PHE A 451 32.53 16.74 -4.96
N VAL A 452 31.59 17.58 -4.51
CA VAL A 452 30.22 17.68 -5.07
C VAL A 452 30.17 17.95 -6.57
N PRO A 453 30.93 18.93 -7.14
CA PRO A 453 30.91 19.15 -8.58
C PRO A 453 31.25 17.89 -9.37
N LYS A 454 32.26 17.14 -8.88
CA LYS A 454 32.72 15.92 -9.53
C LYS A 454 31.73 14.77 -9.35
N ALA A 455 31.11 14.65 -8.18
CA ALA A 455 30.07 13.65 -7.91
C ALA A 455 28.85 13.85 -8.81
N ILE A 456 28.44 15.10 -9.06
CA ILE A 456 27.37 15.43 -10.01
C ILE A 456 27.77 15.04 -11.43
N ASP A 457 29.01 15.32 -11.87
CA ASP A 457 29.50 14.88 -13.19
C ASP A 457 29.46 13.36 -13.35
N ILE A 458 29.79 12.61 -12.29
CA ILE A 458 29.73 11.15 -12.27
C ILE A 458 28.27 10.68 -12.40
N ALA A 459 27.34 11.29 -11.66
CA ALA A 459 25.91 10.96 -11.74
C ALA A 459 25.34 11.22 -13.14
N VAL A 460 25.66 12.38 -13.73
CA VAL A 460 25.29 12.73 -15.11
C VAL A 460 25.85 11.69 -16.09
N LYS A 461 27.13 11.32 -15.96
CA LYS A 461 27.77 10.33 -16.82
C LYS A 461 27.08 8.96 -16.73
N GLU A 462 26.75 8.48 -15.53
CA GLU A 462 26.08 7.19 -15.37
C GLU A 462 24.64 7.18 -15.90
N LEU A 463 23.89 8.27 -15.73
CA LEU A 463 22.55 8.44 -16.29
C LEU A 463 22.57 8.46 -17.83
N ILE A 464 23.54 9.16 -18.44
CA ILE A 464 23.72 9.16 -19.89
C ILE A 464 24.21 7.79 -20.38
N ALA A 465 25.08 7.12 -19.62
CA ALA A 465 25.60 5.81 -19.99
C ALA A 465 24.47 4.77 -20.04
N VAL A 466 23.58 4.71 -19.04
CA VAL A 466 22.46 3.75 -19.06
C VAL A 466 21.44 4.05 -20.17
N ALA A 467 21.33 5.30 -20.60
CA ALA A 467 20.53 5.71 -21.76
C ALA A 467 21.19 5.40 -23.12
N THR A 468 22.49 5.13 -23.16
CA THR A 468 23.23 4.86 -24.41
C THR A 468 23.13 3.37 -24.75
N PRO A 469 22.57 2.98 -25.91
CA PRO A 469 22.48 1.57 -26.29
C PRO A 469 23.87 0.90 -26.33
N GLY A 470 23.98 -0.30 -25.75
CA GLY A 470 25.23 -1.06 -25.70
C GLY A 470 26.09 -0.84 -24.44
N GLU A 471 25.81 0.18 -23.63
CA GLU A 471 26.53 0.44 -22.37
C GLU A 471 26.07 -0.45 -21.21
N VAL A 472 24.92 -1.11 -21.34
CA VAL A 472 24.40 -2.10 -20.40
C VAL A 472 24.59 -3.48 -21.01
N ASP A 473 25.28 -4.35 -20.29
CA ASP A 473 25.52 -5.72 -20.73
C ASP A 473 24.36 -6.66 -20.32
N GLN A 474 24.28 -7.82 -20.99
CA GLN A 474 23.22 -8.80 -20.72
C GLN A 474 23.33 -9.38 -19.30
N VAL A 475 24.54 -9.55 -18.78
CA VAL A 475 24.79 -10.13 -17.45
C VAL A 475 24.27 -9.22 -16.33
N GLN A 476 24.40 -7.91 -16.49
CA GLN A 476 23.86 -6.88 -15.60
C GLN A 476 22.33 -6.90 -15.64
N LEU A 477 21.74 -7.01 -16.82
CA LEU A 477 20.29 -7.09 -16.98
C LEU A 477 19.72 -8.37 -16.35
N ASP A 478 20.30 -9.53 -16.64
CA ASP A 478 19.82 -10.81 -16.10
C ASP A 478 19.92 -10.84 -14.57
N ARG A 479 21.00 -10.29 -14.01
CA ARG A 479 21.16 -10.12 -12.56
C ARG A 479 20.10 -9.19 -11.99
N ALA A 480 19.84 -8.05 -12.64
CA ALA A 480 18.84 -7.09 -12.20
C ALA A 480 17.45 -7.72 -12.21
N LYS A 481 17.07 -8.41 -13.29
CA LYS A 481 15.81 -9.16 -13.39
C LYS A 481 15.67 -10.18 -12.27
N GLN A 482 16.68 -11.02 -12.06
CA GLN A 482 16.63 -12.05 -11.02
C GLN A 482 16.55 -11.44 -9.62
N SER A 483 17.28 -10.34 -9.38
CA SER A 483 17.22 -9.59 -8.13
C SER A 483 15.84 -8.96 -7.91
N THR A 484 15.22 -8.39 -8.95
CA THR A 484 13.86 -7.86 -8.91
C THR A 484 12.85 -8.96 -8.60
N ARG A 485 12.91 -10.11 -9.28
CA ARG A 485 12.03 -11.27 -9.00
C ARG A 485 12.18 -11.74 -7.55
N SER A 486 13.41 -11.92 -7.09
CA SER A 486 13.71 -12.33 -5.72
C SER A 486 13.15 -11.35 -4.70
N ALA A 487 13.40 -10.05 -4.91
CA ALA A 487 12.92 -9.01 -4.01
C ALA A 487 11.39 -8.99 -3.94
N ILE A 488 10.70 -9.22 -5.05
CA ILE A 488 9.24 -9.21 -5.02
C ILE A 488 8.69 -10.44 -4.30
N LEU A 489 9.17 -11.64 -4.65
CA LEU A 489 8.68 -12.89 -4.05
C LEU A 489 8.94 -12.95 -2.54
N MET A 490 10.15 -12.57 -2.10
CA MET A 490 10.52 -12.62 -0.68
C MET A 490 9.73 -11.61 0.17
N ASN A 491 9.37 -10.46 -0.37
CA ASN A 491 8.58 -9.47 0.38
C ASN A 491 7.12 -9.90 0.55
N LEU A 492 6.56 -10.64 -0.41
CA LEU A 492 5.18 -11.17 -0.34
C LEU A 492 5.01 -12.28 0.72
N GLU A 493 6.10 -12.80 1.29
CA GLU A 493 6.04 -13.70 2.44
C GLU A 493 5.49 -13.00 3.70
N SER A 494 5.68 -11.68 3.79
CA SER A 494 5.15 -10.88 4.88
C SER A 494 3.66 -10.61 4.69
N ARG A 495 2.82 -11.17 5.57
CA ARG A 495 1.37 -10.94 5.57
C ARG A 495 0.95 -9.47 5.59
N MET A 496 1.73 -8.62 6.27
CA MET A 496 1.47 -7.17 6.34
C MET A 496 1.64 -6.54 4.96
N VAL A 497 2.68 -6.96 4.25
CA VAL A 497 2.96 -6.54 2.88
C VAL A 497 1.90 -7.11 1.93
N ALA A 498 1.46 -8.35 2.13
CA ALA A 498 0.40 -8.95 1.31
C ALA A 498 -0.94 -8.21 1.43
N SER A 499 -1.39 -7.87 2.66
CA SER A 499 -2.61 -7.07 2.83
C SER A 499 -2.49 -5.66 2.26
N GLU A 500 -1.30 -5.04 2.37
CA GLU A 500 -1.02 -3.74 1.76
C GLU A 500 -1.02 -3.81 0.24
N ASP A 501 -0.38 -4.81 -0.34
CA ASP A 501 -0.34 -5.03 -1.78
C ASP A 501 -1.76 -5.17 -2.35
N ILE A 502 -2.62 -5.98 -1.73
CA ILE A 502 -4.02 -6.13 -2.10
C ILE A 502 -4.75 -4.78 -2.03
N GLY A 503 -4.65 -4.08 -0.90
CA GLY A 503 -5.34 -2.82 -0.69
C GLY A 503 -4.97 -1.75 -1.71
N ARG A 504 -3.67 -1.54 -1.91
CA ARG A 504 -3.14 -0.49 -2.79
C ARG A 504 -3.40 -0.79 -4.26
N GLN A 505 -3.27 -2.05 -4.69
CA GLN A 505 -3.61 -2.43 -6.07
C GLN A 505 -5.08 -2.16 -6.38
N ILE A 506 -5.98 -2.51 -5.46
CA ILE A 506 -7.41 -2.28 -5.66
C ILE A 506 -7.72 -0.78 -5.72
N LEU A 507 -7.01 0.07 -4.96
CA LEU A 507 -7.12 1.53 -5.08
C LEU A 507 -6.62 2.05 -6.44
N THR A 508 -5.47 1.57 -6.90
CA THR A 508 -4.82 2.04 -8.14
C THR A 508 -5.50 1.53 -9.42
N TYR A 509 -5.79 0.22 -9.49
CA TYR A 509 -6.29 -0.45 -10.70
C TYR A 509 -7.78 -0.77 -10.66
N GLY A 510 -8.40 -0.71 -9.48
CA GLY A 510 -9.78 -1.12 -9.27
C GLY A 510 -9.97 -2.62 -9.03
N GLU A 511 -8.92 -3.41 -9.20
CA GLU A 511 -8.84 -4.86 -9.03
C GLU A 511 -7.52 -5.22 -8.33
N SER A 512 -7.44 -6.38 -7.66
CA SER A 512 -6.15 -6.91 -7.22
C SER A 512 -5.49 -7.63 -8.39
N MET A 513 -4.60 -6.93 -9.09
CA MET A 513 -3.63 -7.55 -10.00
C MET A 513 -2.43 -7.98 -9.17
N HIS A 514 -1.95 -9.23 -9.15
CA HIS A 514 -0.73 -9.53 -8.37
C HIS A 514 0.42 -8.50 -8.64
N LEU A 515 1.35 -8.31 -7.70
CA LEU A 515 2.72 -7.82 -7.95
C LEU A 515 3.02 -6.44 -8.58
N CYS A 516 2.08 -5.53 -8.84
CA CYS A 516 2.49 -4.23 -9.41
C CYS A 516 2.91 -3.19 -8.35
N ALA A 517 2.15 -3.01 -7.27
CA ALA A 517 2.33 -1.84 -6.38
C ALA A 517 3.60 -1.85 -5.51
N MET A 518 4.12 -3.04 -5.19
CA MET A 518 5.22 -3.21 -4.24
C MET A 518 6.62 -2.85 -4.81
N ILE A 519 6.69 -2.71 -6.13
CA ILE A 519 7.89 -2.59 -6.96
C ILE A 519 8.58 -1.20 -6.87
N SER A 520 7.89 -0.17 -6.37
CA SER A 520 8.49 1.14 -6.03
C SER A 520 8.64 1.32 -4.51
N TYR A 521 7.80 0.66 -3.71
CA TYR A 521 7.75 0.87 -2.25
C TYR A 521 8.83 0.06 -1.50
N CYS A 522 9.19 -1.15 -1.92
CA CYS A 522 10.22 -1.96 -1.23
C CYS A 522 11.64 -1.39 -1.33
N VAL A 523 11.94 -0.64 -2.40
CA VAL A 523 13.22 0.08 -2.53
C VAL A 523 13.23 1.32 -1.65
N CYS A 524 12.11 2.06 -1.59
CA CYS A 524 11.98 3.27 -0.79
C CYS A 524 11.94 2.96 0.71
N ILE A 525 11.26 1.87 1.13
CA ILE A 525 11.21 1.39 2.52
C ILE A 525 12.57 0.89 3.02
N CYS A 526 13.42 0.28 2.19
CA CYS A 526 14.78 -0.06 2.66
C CYS A 526 15.57 1.21 3.04
N MET A 527 15.39 2.32 2.31
CA MET A 527 15.99 3.61 2.68
C MET A 527 15.26 4.31 3.84
N PHE A 528 13.93 4.16 3.94
CA PHE A 528 13.11 4.79 4.98
C PHE A 528 13.18 4.04 6.33
N MET A 529 13.41 2.71 6.33
CA MET A 529 13.59 1.89 7.53
C MET A 529 14.97 2.07 8.15
N GLU A 530 16.02 2.32 7.35
CA GLU A 530 17.31 2.76 7.89
C GLU A 530 17.19 4.10 8.64
N SER A 531 16.38 5.05 8.12
CA SER A 531 16.10 6.33 8.80
C SER A 531 15.16 6.19 10.02
N ASN A 532 14.14 5.31 9.96
CA ASN A 532 13.24 5.05 11.10
C ASN A 532 13.87 4.20 12.21
N GLY A 533 14.97 3.49 11.93
CA GLY A 533 15.79 2.84 12.95
C GLY A 533 16.34 3.86 13.97
N VAL A 534 16.68 5.06 13.50
CA VAL A 534 17.07 6.19 14.35
C VAL A 534 15.88 6.71 15.14
N PHE A 535 14.71 6.90 14.49
CA PHE A 535 13.50 7.40 15.15
C PHE A 535 12.98 6.45 16.25
N ARG A 536 12.96 5.12 16.00
CA ARG A 536 12.63 4.11 17.03
C ARG A 536 13.68 4.01 18.14
N SER A 537 14.94 4.35 17.87
CA SER A 537 16.00 4.43 18.89
C SER A 537 15.89 5.69 19.74
N VAL A 538 15.47 6.82 19.15
CA VAL A 538 15.23 8.10 19.84
C VAL A 538 13.94 8.02 20.66
N GLN A 539 12.86 7.45 20.12
CA GLN A 539 11.61 7.21 20.84
C GLN A 539 11.82 6.25 22.03
N ARG A 540 12.67 5.22 21.90
CA ARG A 540 13.09 4.40 23.05
C ARG A 540 13.88 5.18 24.10
N LYS A 541 14.79 6.08 23.69
CA LYS A 541 15.56 6.93 24.62
C LYS A 541 14.68 7.97 25.33
N LEU A 542 13.70 8.56 24.64
CA LEU A 542 12.72 9.48 25.22
C LEU A 542 11.78 8.76 26.20
N MET A 543 11.33 7.55 25.87
CA MET A 543 10.49 6.75 26.76
C MET A 543 11.25 6.19 27.98
N GLN A 544 12.55 5.94 27.84
CA GLN A 544 13.43 5.56 28.95
C GLN A 544 13.81 6.77 29.85
N GLY A 545 13.74 8.00 29.32
CA GLY A 545 14.01 9.25 30.06
C GLY A 545 12.87 9.74 30.97
N LEU A 546 11.69 9.10 30.93
CA LEU A 546 10.51 9.49 31.72
C LEU A 546 10.35 8.70 33.04
N ALA A 547 11.39 8.01 33.52
CA ALA A 547 11.40 7.49 34.88
C ALA A 547 11.64 8.65 35.89
N PRO A 548 10.88 8.74 36.99
CA PRO A 548 10.99 9.87 37.92
C PRO A 548 12.36 9.87 38.60
N MET A 549 13.16 10.92 38.34
CA MET A 549 14.41 11.21 39.05
C MET A 549 14.13 11.36 40.55
N LYS A 550 14.50 10.35 41.33
CA LYS A 550 14.73 10.49 42.77
C LYS A 550 16.13 11.07 42.98
N HIS A 551 16.21 12.07 43.86
CA HIS A 551 17.41 12.80 44.22
C HIS A 551 18.52 11.88 44.75
N GLY A 552 19.75 12.10 44.28
CA GLY A 552 20.97 11.52 44.85
C GLY A 552 22.20 11.91 44.05
N HIS A 553 23.08 12.73 44.64
CA HIS A 553 24.40 13.08 44.12
C HIS A 553 25.25 11.84 43.80
N ALA A 554 25.88 11.77 42.62
CA ALA A 554 27.34 11.62 42.45
C ALA A 554 27.77 11.23 41.02
N LYS A 555 28.80 11.95 40.55
CA LYS A 555 29.92 11.59 39.66
C LYS A 555 29.67 10.91 38.30
N MET A 556 30.08 11.68 37.30
CA MET A 556 30.50 11.33 35.94
C MET A 556 31.61 10.26 35.96
N GLU A 557 31.41 9.13 35.28
CA GLU A 557 32.48 8.22 34.85
C GLU A 557 32.36 7.98 33.34
N ALA A 558 33.47 8.27 32.65
CA ALA A 558 33.69 7.97 31.25
C ALA A 558 34.02 6.47 31.10
N VAL A 559 33.52 5.82 30.06
CA VAL A 559 33.96 4.45 29.69
C VAL A 559 34.59 4.45 28.31
N ALA A 560 35.77 3.83 28.30
CA ALA A 560 36.86 3.84 27.36
C ALA A 560 36.60 3.23 25.97
N VAL A 561 37.34 3.79 25.02
CA VAL A 561 37.78 3.21 23.75
C VAL A 561 38.65 1.97 24.01
N SER A 562 38.36 0.83 23.36
CA SER A 562 39.26 -0.33 23.32
C SER A 562 39.94 -0.46 21.96
N ASP A 563 41.23 -0.15 21.96
CA ASP A 563 42.20 -0.37 20.91
C ASP A 563 42.81 -1.77 21.06
N THR A 564 42.86 -2.59 20.00
CA THR A 564 43.75 -3.77 19.92
C THR A 564 44.24 -4.01 18.49
N GLY A 565 45.37 -3.38 18.15
CA GLY A 565 46.66 -4.06 18.04
C GLY A 565 46.79 -5.30 17.13
N THR A 566 47.50 -5.12 16.02
CA THR A 566 48.10 -6.08 15.10
C THR A 566 49.07 -7.09 15.74
N ARG A 567 49.08 -8.35 15.25
CA ARG A 567 50.30 -9.17 15.03
C ARG A 567 50.07 -10.37 14.09
N ARG A 568 51.02 -10.55 13.16
CA ARG A 568 51.17 -11.66 12.17
C ARG A 568 51.83 -12.90 12.78
N GLY A 569 51.60 -14.08 12.18
CA GLY A 569 52.62 -15.15 12.08
C GLY A 569 52.16 -16.63 12.10
N HIS A 570 51.93 -17.19 10.90
CA HIS A 570 52.07 -18.58 10.37
C HIS A 570 51.80 -19.88 11.17
N GLY A 571 51.14 -20.82 10.45
CA GLY A 571 51.25 -22.28 10.60
C GLY A 571 50.31 -23.04 9.66
N ASP A 572 50.85 -23.67 8.60
CA ASP A 572 50.17 -24.47 7.56
C ASP A 572 49.67 -25.84 8.06
N THR A 573 48.56 -26.35 7.48
CA THR A 573 48.40 -27.74 7.00
C THR A 573 47.08 -27.92 6.19
N PRO A 574 47.07 -28.73 5.11
CA PRO A 574 45.94 -28.82 4.17
C PRO A 574 45.01 -30.01 4.47
N GLY A 575 43.69 -29.77 4.43
CA GLY A 575 42.64 -30.80 4.48
C GLY A 575 41.99 -31.01 3.12
N THR A 576 41.87 -32.28 2.75
CA THR A 576 41.42 -32.87 1.48
C THR A 576 39.99 -32.53 1.02
N PRO A 577 39.71 -32.58 -0.30
CA PRO A 577 38.40 -32.26 -0.88
C PRO A 577 37.39 -33.40 -0.71
N PHE A 578 36.12 -33.05 -0.45
CA PHE A 578 35.00 -33.98 -0.57
C PHE A 578 34.44 -33.93 -1.99
N ASP A 579 34.51 -35.07 -2.66
CA ASP A 579 33.86 -35.37 -3.94
C ASP A 579 32.33 -35.41 -3.75
N LEU A 580 31.59 -34.70 -4.61
CA LEU A 580 30.17 -34.93 -4.84
C LEU A 580 29.98 -35.28 -6.32
N GLU A 581 29.50 -36.49 -6.56
CA GLU A 581 29.16 -37.04 -7.87
C GLU A 581 28.06 -36.22 -8.56
N PRO A 582 28.08 -36.13 -9.91
CA PRO A 582 27.04 -35.48 -10.69
C PRO A 582 25.78 -36.37 -10.78
N ILE A 583 24.62 -35.80 -10.48
CA ILE A 583 23.31 -36.41 -10.74
C ILE A 583 22.92 -36.12 -12.20
N ASP A 584 22.78 -37.17 -12.99
CA ASP A 584 22.26 -37.17 -14.36
C ASP A 584 20.80 -36.70 -14.40
N LEU A 585 20.53 -35.62 -15.15
CA LEU A 585 19.19 -35.19 -15.52
C LEU A 585 18.91 -35.62 -16.97
N HIS A 586 18.05 -36.63 -17.13
CA HIS A 586 17.50 -37.02 -18.42
C HIS A 586 16.61 -35.91 -19.00
N PRO A 587 16.77 -35.53 -20.29
CA PRO A 587 15.84 -34.65 -20.97
C PRO A 587 14.58 -35.43 -21.42
N VAL A 588 13.41 -34.96 -21.02
CA VAL A 588 12.13 -35.42 -21.57
C VAL A 588 11.81 -34.58 -22.80
N HIS A 589 11.87 -35.21 -23.97
CA HIS A 589 11.32 -34.68 -25.23
C HIS A 589 9.79 -34.72 -25.19
N PHE A 590 9.16 -33.62 -25.63
CA PHE A 590 7.80 -33.64 -26.15
C PHE A 590 7.79 -32.99 -27.53
N ASP A 591 7.36 -33.79 -28.51
CA ASP A 591 7.23 -33.46 -29.91
C ASP A 591 6.00 -32.55 -30.19
N ASP A 592 6.25 -31.54 -31.03
CA ASP A 592 5.46 -30.89 -32.10
C ASP A 592 4.00 -30.38 -31.97
N PRO A 593 3.66 -29.31 -32.73
CA PRO A 593 2.49 -28.46 -32.50
C PRO A 593 1.26 -28.86 -33.33
N VAL A 594 0.08 -28.75 -32.74
CA VAL A 594 -1.20 -28.84 -33.48
C VAL A 594 -1.66 -27.45 -33.89
N HIS A 595 -1.59 -27.15 -35.19
CA HIS A 595 -2.27 -26.02 -35.80
C HIS A 595 -3.79 -26.25 -35.81
N PHE A 596 -4.57 -25.28 -35.32
CA PHE A 596 -5.99 -25.16 -35.62
C PHE A 596 -6.27 -23.78 -36.24
N ASN A 597 -6.45 -23.77 -37.56
CA ASN A 597 -7.20 -22.75 -38.28
C ASN A 597 -8.67 -23.12 -38.22
N SER A 598 -9.54 -22.22 -37.76
CA SER A 598 -10.95 -22.24 -38.13
C SER A 598 -11.51 -20.81 -38.11
N GLU A 599 -11.55 -20.19 -39.29
CA GLU A 599 -12.49 -19.09 -39.57
C GLU A 599 -13.91 -19.61 -39.38
N LEU A 600 -14.64 -19.05 -38.43
CA LEU A 600 -16.08 -19.30 -38.25
C LEU A 600 -16.85 -18.14 -38.89
N SER A 601 -17.42 -18.40 -40.06
CA SER A 601 -18.38 -17.52 -40.73
C SER A 601 -19.69 -17.46 -39.93
N LEU A 602 -19.99 -16.31 -39.33
CA LEU A 602 -21.26 -16.07 -38.62
C LEU A 602 -22.39 -15.70 -39.60
N SER A 603 -23.61 -16.17 -39.31
CA SER A 603 -24.82 -15.87 -40.09
C SER A 603 -25.27 -14.41 -39.95
N PRO A 604 -26.06 -13.85 -40.91
CA PRO A 604 -26.48 -12.44 -40.92
C PRO A 604 -27.30 -11.99 -39.69
N SER A 605 -27.83 -12.94 -38.91
CA SER A 605 -28.55 -12.68 -37.66
C SER A 605 -27.65 -12.33 -36.46
N ALA A 606 -26.34 -12.65 -36.51
CA ALA A 606 -25.40 -12.43 -35.42
C ALA A 606 -24.81 -10.99 -35.40
N SER A 607 -24.75 -10.31 -36.55
CA SER A 607 -24.22 -8.93 -36.65
C SER A 607 -25.14 -7.89 -36.00
N HIS A 608 -26.46 -8.10 -36.04
CA HIS A 608 -27.43 -7.24 -35.37
C HIS A 608 -27.33 -7.35 -33.83
N LEU A 609 -27.10 -8.55 -33.29
CA LEU A 609 -26.90 -8.80 -31.85
C LEU A 609 -25.65 -8.11 -31.29
N GLN A 610 -24.57 -8.04 -32.06
CA GLN A 610 -23.31 -7.42 -31.64
C GLN A 610 -23.44 -5.90 -31.47
N SER A 611 -24.25 -5.25 -32.34
CA SER A 611 -24.53 -3.81 -32.24
C SER A 611 -25.39 -3.47 -31.01
N SER A 612 -26.38 -4.32 -30.67
CA SER A 612 -27.23 -4.15 -29.50
C SER A 612 -26.50 -4.43 -28.17
N LEU A 613 -25.58 -5.41 -28.15
CA LEU A 613 -24.73 -5.70 -26.99
C LEU A 613 -23.73 -4.57 -26.72
N SER A 614 -23.13 -3.97 -27.76
CA SER A 614 -22.23 -2.82 -27.61
C SER A 614 -22.94 -1.61 -27.01
N LEU A 615 -24.22 -1.39 -27.33
CA LEU A 615 -25.04 -0.32 -26.77
C LEU A 615 -25.46 -0.62 -25.31
N ALA A 616 -25.75 -1.88 -24.98
CA ALA A 616 -26.08 -2.30 -23.61
C ALA A 616 -24.87 -2.18 -22.65
N PHE A 617 -23.66 -2.52 -23.11
CA PHE A 617 -22.42 -2.36 -22.33
C PHE A 617 -22.11 -0.90 -21.99
N SER A 618 -22.55 0.06 -22.82
CA SER A 618 -22.40 1.49 -22.56
C SER A 618 -23.33 2.04 -21.47
N LEU A 619 -24.43 1.34 -21.15
CA LEU A 619 -25.49 1.84 -20.26
C LEU A 619 -25.46 1.16 -18.88
N SER A 620 -25.14 -0.13 -18.81
CA SER A 620 -24.94 -0.88 -17.55
C SER A 620 -24.27 -2.23 -17.83
N PRO A 621 -23.03 -2.46 -17.35
CA PRO A 621 -22.34 -3.74 -17.53
C PRO A 621 -23.12 -4.92 -16.93
N SER A 622 -23.78 -4.71 -15.79
CA SER A 622 -24.57 -5.74 -15.11
C SER A 622 -25.81 -6.15 -15.91
N LEU A 623 -26.46 -5.20 -16.59
CA LEU A 623 -27.61 -5.48 -17.45
C LEU A 623 -27.18 -6.17 -18.75
N ALA A 624 -26.03 -5.79 -19.31
CA ALA A 624 -25.47 -6.43 -20.50
C ALA A 624 -25.09 -7.90 -20.23
N ILE A 625 -24.51 -8.19 -19.06
CA ILE A 625 -24.20 -9.56 -18.62
C ILE A 625 -25.48 -10.37 -18.41
N ALA A 626 -26.51 -9.81 -17.76
CA ALA A 626 -27.77 -10.50 -17.56
C ALA A 626 -28.49 -10.82 -18.89
N ILE A 627 -28.45 -9.89 -19.86
CA ILE A 627 -28.99 -10.10 -21.20
C ILE A 627 -28.18 -11.15 -21.97
N ALA A 628 -26.85 -11.11 -21.89
CA ALA A 628 -25.98 -12.11 -22.52
C ALA A 628 -26.21 -13.52 -21.95
N ILE A 629 -26.37 -13.66 -20.63
CA ILE A 629 -26.70 -14.92 -19.96
C ILE A 629 -28.08 -15.43 -20.38
N ALA A 630 -29.07 -14.54 -20.49
CA ALA A 630 -30.41 -14.90 -20.95
C ALA A 630 -30.42 -15.38 -22.42
N ILE A 631 -29.67 -14.69 -23.29
CA ILE A 631 -29.54 -15.06 -24.71
C ILE A 631 -28.79 -16.40 -24.87
N ALA A 632 -27.69 -16.59 -24.14
CA ALA A 632 -26.93 -17.84 -24.11
C ALA A 632 -27.75 -19.02 -23.58
N SER A 633 -28.67 -18.76 -22.64
CA SER A 633 -29.54 -19.79 -22.05
C SER A 633 -30.63 -20.32 -23.00
N VAL A 634 -30.99 -19.55 -24.03
CA VAL A 634 -32.06 -19.88 -24.99
C VAL A 634 -31.51 -20.41 -26.32
N SER A 635 -30.28 -20.05 -26.68
CA SER A 635 -29.76 -20.25 -28.05
C SER A 635 -28.66 -21.32 -28.21
N LEU A 636 -28.14 -21.88 -27.11
CA LEU A 636 -26.98 -22.80 -27.14
C LEU A 636 -27.35 -24.22 -26.68
N SER A 637 -26.62 -25.21 -27.21
CA SER A 637 -26.67 -26.60 -26.73
C SER A 637 -26.22 -26.66 -25.26
N LEU A 638 -26.65 -27.68 -24.49
CA LEU A 638 -26.31 -27.81 -23.06
C LEU A 638 -24.80 -27.71 -22.77
N ALA A 639 -23.96 -28.36 -23.61
CA ALA A 639 -22.51 -28.33 -23.43
C ALA A 639 -21.88 -26.97 -23.78
N ASP A 640 -22.44 -26.25 -24.76
CA ASP A 640 -21.97 -24.91 -25.15
C ASP A 640 -22.50 -23.83 -24.20
N ARG A 641 -23.66 -24.07 -23.58
CA ARG A 641 -24.28 -23.23 -22.56
C ARG A 641 -23.45 -23.23 -21.28
N ASP A 642 -22.99 -24.39 -20.83
CA ASP A 642 -22.10 -24.49 -19.66
C ASP A 642 -20.75 -23.82 -19.93
N ARG A 643 -20.22 -23.94 -21.16
CA ARG A 643 -18.95 -23.30 -21.56
C ARG A 643 -19.08 -21.78 -21.73
N ALA A 644 -20.20 -21.30 -22.26
CA ALA A 644 -20.50 -19.87 -22.39
C ALA A 644 -20.83 -19.22 -21.05
N ILE A 645 -21.56 -19.91 -20.16
CA ILE A 645 -21.80 -19.46 -18.78
C ILE A 645 -20.49 -19.46 -17.99
N ALA A 646 -19.62 -20.46 -18.13
CA ALA A 646 -18.29 -20.45 -17.52
C ALA A 646 -17.42 -19.29 -18.04
N GLY A 647 -17.44 -19.00 -19.35
CA GLY A 647 -16.72 -17.86 -19.93
C GLY A 647 -17.31 -16.49 -19.58
N LEU A 648 -18.62 -16.39 -19.37
CA LEU A 648 -19.28 -15.17 -18.89
C LEU A 648 -19.10 -14.97 -17.37
N LEU A 649 -19.06 -16.07 -16.60
CA LEU A 649 -18.69 -16.05 -15.19
C LEU A 649 -17.21 -15.69 -15.02
N SER A 650 -16.30 -16.12 -15.89
CA SER A 650 -14.89 -15.67 -15.87
C SER A 650 -14.70 -14.22 -16.33
N LEU A 651 -15.70 -13.60 -16.95
CA LEU A 651 -15.73 -12.14 -17.23
C LEU A 651 -16.28 -11.35 -16.03
N ALA A 652 -17.04 -12.01 -15.15
CA ALA A 652 -17.57 -11.44 -13.90
C ALA A 652 -16.63 -11.68 -12.70
N ASP A 653 -15.93 -12.81 -12.70
CA ASP A 653 -14.82 -13.12 -11.81
C ASP A 653 -13.58 -12.44 -12.42
N ARG A 654 -13.32 -11.20 -11.97
CA ARG A 654 -12.05 -10.52 -12.27
C ARG A 654 -10.96 -11.25 -11.50
N ASP A 655 -10.60 -12.42 -12.00
CA ASP A 655 -9.60 -13.29 -11.42
C ASP A 655 -8.27 -12.53 -11.34
N ARG A 656 -7.67 -12.59 -10.15
CA ARG A 656 -6.33 -12.08 -9.85
C ARG A 656 -5.36 -12.52 -10.94
N LYS A 657 -4.73 -11.57 -11.66
CA LYS A 657 -3.63 -11.91 -12.59
C LYS A 657 -2.57 -12.69 -11.81
N PRO A 658 -2.11 -13.87 -12.27
CA PRO A 658 -1.22 -14.74 -11.48
C PRO A 658 0.19 -14.14 -11.32
N VAL A 659 0.95 -14.56 -10.31
CA VAL A 659 2.33 -14.06 -10.03
C VAL A 659 3.22 -14.21 -11.28
N GLU A 660 3.02 -15.29 -12.02
CA GLU A 660 3.68 -15.64 -13.27
C GLU A 660 3.52 -14.54 -14.35
N HIS A 661 2.44 -13.76 -14.32
CA HIS A 661 2.24 -12.64 -15.24
C HIS A 661 3.31 -11.56 -15.06
N PHE A 662 3.61 -11.22 -13.80
CA PHE A 662 4.55 -10.15 -13.45
C PHE A 662 5.99 -10.62 -13.57
N LEU A 663 6.24 -11.86 -13.18
CA LEU A 663 7.51 -12.53 -13.43
C LEU A 663 7.82 -12.54 -14.93
N ARG A 664 6.82 -12.83 -15.77
CA ARG A 664 6.95 -12.71 -17.23
C ARG A 664 7.19 -11.27 -17.68
N ALA A 665 6.49 -10.29 -17.12
CA ALA A 665 6.72 -8.88 -17.44
C ALA A 665 8.16 -8.43 -17.13
N VAL A 666 8.76 -8.93 -16.04
CA VAL A 666 10.19 -8.73 -15.72
C VAL A 666 11.09 -9.45 -16.73
N ASP A 667 10.76 -10.69 -17.10
CA ASP A 667 11.53 -11.48 -18.06
C ASP A 667 11.52 -10.87 -19.48
N GLU A 668 10.42 -10.23 -19.86
CA GLU A 668 10.24 -9.55 -21.14
C GLU A 668 11.03 -8.23 -21.25
N VAL A 669 11.54 -7.67 -20.14
CA VAL A 669 12.35 -6.44 -20.18
C VAL A 669 13.62 -6.66 -20.99
N SER A 670 13.79 -5.98 -22.10
CA SER A 670 14.99 -6.09 -22.93
C SER A 670 15.99 -4.97 -22.64
N LEU A 671 17.24 -5.13 -23.10
CA LEU A 671 18.25 -4.06 -23.10
C LEU A 671 17.75 -2.81 -23.85
N LYS A 672 16.94 -3.02 -24.91
CA LYS A 672 16.32 -1.94 -25.66
C LYS A 672 15.28 -1.19 -24.83
N ASP A 673 14.47 -1.90 -24.03
CA ASP A 673 13.50 -1.26 -23.14
C ASP A 673 14.21 -0.41 -22.08
N ILE A 674 15.32 -0.91 -21.50
CA ILE A 674 16.16 -0.16 -20.54
C ILE A 674 16.74 1.11 -21.16
N ALA A 675 17.37 1.01 -22.33
CA ALA A 675 17.92 2.19 -23.01
C ALA A 675 16.80 3.17 -23.40
N SER A 676 15.67 2.66 -23.90
CA SER A 676 14.53 3.48 -24.30
C SER A 676 13.89 4.23 -23.14
N ILE A 677 13.69 3.57 -21.98
CA ILE A 677 13.13 4.26 -20.81
C ILE A 677 14.13 5.27 -20.27
N ALA A 678 15.42 4.94 -20.20
CA ALA A 678 16.45 5.86 -19.73
C ALA A 678 16.60 7.09 -20.64
N GLN A 679 16.48 6.94 -21.96
CA GLN A 679 16.40 8.06 -22.91
C GLN A 679 15.17 8.91 -22.67
N LYS A 680 14.01 8.29 -22.44
CA LYS A 680 12.77 8.98 -22.13
C LYS A 680 12.92 9.81 -20.85
N LEU A 681 13.52 9.25 -19.79
CA LEU A 681 13.80 9.96 -18.54
C LEU A 681 14.64 11.22 -18.79
N ILE A 682 15.84 11.08 -19.37
CA ILE A 682 16.76 12.21 -19.56
C ILE A 682 16.27 13.24 -20.59
N SER A 683 15.23 12.92 -21.37
CA SER A 683 14.56 13.88 -22.27
C SER A 683 13.58 14.82 -21.55
N THR A 684 13.20 14.49 -20.32
CA THR A 684 12.34 15.34 -19.48
C THR A 684 13.17 16.40 -18.76
N PRO A 685 12.56 17.51 -18.29
CA PRO A 685 13.27 18.53 -17.52
C PRO A 685 14.02 17.95 -16.31
N LEU A 686 15.24 18.42 -16.07
CA LEU A 686 16.00 18.02 -14.89
C LEU A 686 15.35 18.59 -13.61
N THR A 687 15.27 17.80 -12.54
CA THR A 687 15.09 18.32 -11.19
C THR A 687 16.35 18.07 -10.36
N MET A 688 16.82 19.11 -9.69
CA MET A 688 17.94 19.07 -8.76
C MET A 688 17.46 19.45 -7.36
N ALA A 689 17.90 18.70 -6.35
CA ALA A 689 17.77 19.09 -4.96
C ALA A 689 19.11 18.93 -4.26
N SER A 690 19.45 19.86 -3.37
CA SER A 690 20.67 19.80 -2.57
C SER A 690 20.45 20.30 -1.14
N TYR A 691 21.11 19.66 -0.19
CA TYR A 691 21.07 19.97 1.25
C TYR A 691 22.48 19.85 1.85
N GLY A 692 22.90 20.82 2.67
CA GLY A 692 24.23 20.84 3.28
C GLY A 692 25.05 22.04 2.81
N ASP A 693 26.33 21.83 2.56
CA ASP A 693 27.20 22.86 1.98
C ASP A 693 26.97 22.99 0.46
N VAL A 694 26.03 23.85 0.08
CA VAL A 694 25.57 23.96 -1.32
C VAL A 694 26.37 24.96 -2.15
N ILE A 695 27.37 25.62 -1.56
CA ILE A 695 28.21 26.63 -2.23
C ILE A 695 28.94 26.02 -3.44
N PHE A 696 29.36 24.76 -3.30
CA PHE A 696 30.08 24.04 -4.35
C PHE A 696 29.14 23.33 -5.35
N VAL A 697 27.82 23.42 -5.20
CA VAL A 697 26.88 22.80 -6.14
C VAL A 697 26.85 23.62 -7.44
N PRO A 698 27.17 23.02 -8.61
CA PRO A 698 27.12 23.71 -9.90
C PRO A 698 25.74 24.31 -10.20
N SER A 699 25.66 25.34 -11.04
CA SER A 699 24.36 25.94 -11.42
C SER A 699 23.47 24.94 -12.17
N TYR A 700 22.16 25.10 -12.03
CA TYR A 700 21.17 24.27 -12.72
C TYR A 700 21.43 24.20 -14.23
N ASP A 701 21.61 25.35 -14.88
CA ASP A 701 21.87 25.42 -16.33
C ASP A 701 23.16 24.69 -16.74
N SER A 702 24.20 24.73 -15.89
CA SER A 702 25.46 24.02 -16.14
C SER A 702 25.29 22.51 -16.10
N VAL A 703 24.41 21.99 -15.26
CA VAL A 703 24.13 20.54 -15.18
C VAL A 703 23.13 20.12 -16.24
N SER A 704 22.04 20.89 -16.42
CA SER A 704 20.97 20.63 -17.39
C SER A 704 21.52 20.58 -18.83
N SER A 705 22.40 21.50 -19.21
CA SER A 705 23.03 21.52 -20.54
C SER A 705 23.86 20.27 -20.86
N LYS A 706 24.30 19.50 -19.86
CA LYS A 706 25.03 18.24 -20.06
C LYS A 706 24.12 17.11 -20.56
N PHE A 707 22.81 17.19 -20.32
CA PHE A 707 21.83 16.24 -20.85
C PHE A 707 21.35 16.61 -22.26
N CYS A 708 21.36 17.90 -22.60
CA CYS A 708 20.92 18.42 -23.91
C CYS A 708 22.01 18.43 -25.01
N SER A 709 23.27 18.19 -24.66
CA SER A 709 24.43 18.36 -25.57
C SER A 709 24.70 17.17 -26.51
N LYS A 710 23.67 16.41 -26.90
CA LYS A 710 23.78 15.29 -27.84
C LYS A 710 22.82 15.40 -29.00
#